data_AF-A0A137Q9R2-F1
#
_entry.id   AF-A0A137Q9R2-F1
#
_cell.length_a   1.000
_cell.length_b   1.000
_cell.length_c   1.000
_cell.angle_alpha   90.00
_cell.angle_beta   90.00
_cell.angle_gamma   90.00
#
_symmetry.space_group_name_H-M   'P 1'
#
loop_
_entity.id
_entity.type
_entity.pdbx_description
1 polymer ?
#
loop_
_entity_poly.entity_id
_entity_poly.type
_entity_poly.pdbx_seq_one_letter_code
_entity_poly.pdbx_strand_id
1 'polypeptide(L)'
;MPQLYTDNPTVSFSLRDFVTYASYLHSKGRYDEFIQFTLVGEGVELNPPNRKFQAYVDPLRDRPENVPLSIQRDYDSLLGIADHIYVERPLNVYTVPHPTYALSTSIHLHHSILYEGVKLWSPDHAKFKKPHQLTEKQRAFWYENGLRPAIASLLGEETASEWPATYKAEKERARNHGGGYSWSKKIIPSMYVRDLMDKVRESLDDFALTDDEDNHWARNFFVLHTIRGVKHGTLHHVDATSAQYYLSEFIESAHLSDEIYEEGTWYVDVGIEVSSPSGDCVQWITASHRHIVQQALRIPMNHAIRVTKPSSSLYARDLSSHLTSLSGFRLRPGARVQGEFEAAYVQAYTTDKTVVYNIDKGRHSKFVEAKDVMETKNLDNNVGSILKIYEAAATANPLKARLEVRVPLSKAPHVLTQFNPTVMRNCLCTFPWADWWNFRMIRLMAVNEVLAAQAVAPVLSRFKLEALTLTAACIWLINGLHSRPDDGSAARQLILAALPLTDAEDADPDLLLYLMSTRRRQPIEDENNSSDSDTPPNNNNHHSPVVPIVANGVVFFRRVIPGEAPRLRIGGLTLAEPGFSYWFGMDREHLEAKYRRTGIVDKNVIATIRSTTSKRRTLPYHSNNDIRPSPLFDFAGQGLSLPDPVADDGSDNEDQPAPAATAASPLSIDDKLSILWKQFVKDIVWKSPNPHGIMNASYLRVSEHEQMTFEREEIFKNLRLPELWTSVYYKNGTMNDWQRCFDHMFPSLGKKISSSTQNYPSQEYYNQWNALLERIQDKPKLIEDIRKGFYARIQEWEWIPFTEKDRMWSTSVKKNGKKAFVRWPHCPNKTPAPLILLKPNATPTLDVLEWPQRVRHPLAEESEEESD
;
A
#
# COMPACT_ATOMS: atom_id res chain seq x y z
N MET A 1 -21.37 -18.74 -7.23
CA MET A 1 -19.94 -19.15 -7.28
C MET A 1 -19.56 -19.80 -8.61
N PRO A 2 -20.25 -20.83 -9.14
CA PRO A 2 -19.80 -21.55 -10.34
C PRO A 2 -19.57 -20.65 -11.57
N GLN A 3 -20.43 -19.65 -11.77
CA GLN A 3 -20.32 -18.69 -12.89
C GLN A 3 -19.16 -17.67 -12.76
N LEU A 4 -18.46 -17.59 -11.62
CA LEU A 4 -17.29 -16.70 -11.48
C LEU A 4 -16.04 -17.27 -12.18
N TYR A 5 -16.08 -18.57 -12.49
CA TYR A 5 -14.98 -19.33 -13.08
C TYR A 5 -15.45 -20.01 -14.36
N THR A 6 -14.50 -20.54 -15.12
CA THR A 6 -14.77 -21.22 -16.37
C THR A 6 -14.90 -22.71 -16.16
N ASP A 7 -15.97 -23.28 -16.71
CA ASP A 7 -16.14 -24.73 -16.85
C ASP A 7 -15.63 -25.22 -18.23
N ASN A 8 -14.80 -24.41 -18.88
CA ASN A 8 -14.25 -24.74 -20.19
C ASN A 8 -13.28 -25.93 -20.07
N PRO A 9 -13.23 -26.82 -21.08
CA PRO A 9 -12.28 -27.92 -21.08
C PRO A 9 -10.84 -27.40 -21.01
N THR A 10 -10.03 -28.04 -20.18
CA THR A 10 -8.63 -27.68 -20.00
C THR A 10 -7.78 -28.11 -21.20
N VAL A 11 -6.94 -27.22 -21.71
CA VAL A 11 -5.95 -27.50 -22.75
C VAL A 11 -4.57 -27.18 -22.19
N SER A 12 -3.66 -28.14 -22.27
CA SER A 12 -2.30 -28.01 -21.74
C SER A 12 -1.38 -27.32 -22.74
N PHE A 13 -0.71 -26.26 -22.30
CA PHE A 13 0.27 -25.49 -23.06
C PHE A 13 1.65 -25.66 -22.43
N SER A 14 2.67 -25.91 -23.25
CA SER A 14 4.04 -25.63 -22.82
C SER A 14 4.28 -24.12 -22.75
N LEU A 15 5.40 -23.70 -22.16
CA LEU A 15 5.75 -22.28 -22.10
C LEU A 15 5.83 -21.65 -23.51
N ARG A 16 6.40 -22.38 -24.46
CA ARG A 16 6.52 -21.94 -25.86
C ARG A 16 5.16 -21.89 -26.56
N ASP A 17 4.33 -22.91 -26.40
CA ASP A 17 2.98 -22.94 -26.98
C ASP A 17 2.16 -21.74 -26.47
N PHE A 18 2.23 -21.46 -25.16
CA PHE A 18 1.52 -20.35 -24.53
C PHE A 18 1.99 -18.99 -25.10
N VAL A 19 3.31 -18.78 -25.16
CA VAL A 19 3.90 -17.57 -25.75
C VAL A 19 3.51 -17.40 -27.21
N THR A 20 3.55 -18.47 -27.99
CA THR A 20 3.23 -18.46 -29.43
C THR A 20 1.77 -18.08 -29.65
N TYR A 21 0.84 -18.70 -28.92
CA TYR A 21 -0.58 -18.42 -29.04
C TYR A 21 -0.92 -16.98 -28.58
N ALA A 22 -0.37 -16.53 -27.45
CA ALA A 22 -0.55 -15.17 -26.95
C ALA A 22 0.00 -14.12 -27.95
N SER A 23 1.20 -14.37 -28.50
CA SER A 23 1.82 -13.49 -29.50
C SER A 23 1.00 -13.44 -30.79
N TYR A 24 0.42 -14.57 -31.21
CA TYR A 24 -0.50 -14.61 -32.34
C TYR A 24 -1.71 -13.69 -32.09
N LEU A 25 -2.40 -13.82 -30.96
CA LEU A 25 -3.56 -12.98 -30.63
C LEU A 25 -3.21 -11.49 -30.63
N HIS A 26 -2.10 -11.13 -29.97
CA HIS A 26 -1.60 -9.76 -29.93
C HIS A 26 -1.26 -9.23 -31.34
N SER A 27 -0.53 -10.00 -32.16
CA SER A 27 -0.15 -9.59 -33.52
C SER A 27 -1.32 -9.40 -34.47
N LYS A 28 -2.47 -10.04 -34.19
CA LYS A 28 -3.71 -9.91 -34.95
C LYS A 28 -4.61 -8.79 -34.43
N GLY A 29 -4.18 -8.04 -33.42
CA GLY A 29 -4.99 -6.98 -32.81
C GLY A 29 -6.20 -7.50 -32.04
N ARG A 30 -6.20 -8.78 -31.65
CA ARG A 30 -7.27 -9.42 -30.87
C ARG A 30 -7.02 -9.20 -29.37
N TYR A 31 -6.98 -7.93 -28.95
CA TYR A 31 -6.51 -7.53 -27.62
C TYR A 31 -7.35 -8.08 -26.47
N ASP A 32 -8.68 -8.10 -26.60
CA ASP A 32 -9.56 -8.64 -25.55
C ASP A 32 -9.27 -10.12 -25.29
N GLU A 33 -9.15 -10.90 -26.35
CA GLU A 33 -8.85 -12.33 -26.27
C GLU A 33 -7.42 -12.58 -25.80
N PHE A 34 -6.48 -11.71 -26.18
CA PHE A 34 -5.12 -11.74 -25.65
C PHE A 34 -5.09 -11.51 -24.14
N ILE A 35 -5.86 -10.54 -23.63
CA ILE A 35 -6.03 -10.29 -22.20
C ILE A 35 -6.68 -11.51 -21.51
N GLN A 36 -7.78 -12.03 -22.08
CA GLN A 36 -8.46 -13.22 -21.54
C GLN A 36 -7.52 -14.42 -21.45
N PHE A 37 -6.82 -14.75 -22.53
CA PHE A 37 -5.92 -15.89 -22.57
C PHE A 37 -4.75 -15.71 -21.62
N THR A 38 -4.14 -14.53 -21.58
CA THR A 38 -2.90 -14.30 -20.84
C THR A 38 -3.11 -14.12 -19.34
N LEU A 39 -4.21 -13.46 -18.94
CA LEU A 39 -4.49 -13.11 -17.54
C LEU A 39 -5.56 -13.99 -16.89
N VAL A 40 -6.46 -14.61 -17.64
CA VAL A 40 -7.55 -15.48 -17.13
C VAL A 40 -7.35 -16.94 -17.57
N GLY A 41 -6.58 -17.17 -18.64
CA GLY A 41 -6.40 -18.48 -19.25
C GLY A 41 -7.54 -18.89 -20.17
N GLU A 42 -8.52 -18.02 -20.43
CA GLU A 42 -9.62 -18.30 -21.36
C GLU A 42 -9.18 -18.10 -22.80
N GLY A 43 -9.34 -19.11 -23.65
CA GLY A 43 -9.02 -19.01 -25.08
C GLY A 43 -10.09 -19.65 -25.97
N VAL A 44 -9.91 -19.48 -27.28
CA VAL A 44 -10.77 -20.10 -28.31
C VAL A 44 -9.90 -20.85 -29.30
N GLU A 45 -10.24 -22.11 -29.60
CA GLU A 45 -9.52 -22.89 -30.61
C GLU A 45 -9.48 -22.12 -31.94
N LEU A 46 -8.34 -22.12 -32.64
CA LEU A 46 -8.23 -21.42 -33.92
C LEU A 46 -8.89 -22.20 -35.06
N ASN A 47 -9.01 -23.52 -34.91
CA ASN A 47 -9.60 -24.41 -35.91
C ASN A 47 -10.16 -25.70 -35.27
N PRO A 48 -11.50 -25.89 -35.20
CA PRO A 48 -12.53 -24.97 -35.66
C PRO A 48 -12.65 -23.74 -34.71
N PRO A 49 -12.74 -22.52 -35.26
CA PRO A 49 -12.98 -21.33 -34.43
C PRO A 49 -14.38 -21.46 -33.82
N ASN A 50 -14.46 -21.61 -32.50
CA ASN A 50 -15.63 -21.38 -31.62
C ASN A 50 -15.58 -22.21 -30.32
N ARG A 51 -14.70 -23.22 -30.22
CA ARG A 51 -14.59 -23.99 -28.97
C ARG A 51 -13.74 -23.23 -27.95
N LYS A 52 -14.37 -22.83 -26.84
CA LYS A 52 -13.68 -22.22 -25.71
C LYS A 52 -12.90 -23.26 -24.93
N PHE A 53 -11.76 -22.86 -24.37
CA PHE A 53 -10.92 -23.70 -23.51
C PHE A 53 -10.37 -22.90 -22.32
N GLN A 54 -9.92 -23.61 -21.30
CA GLN A 54 -9.11 -23.07 -20.20
C GLN A 54 -7.65 -23.53 -20.38
N ALA A 55 -6.71 -22.60 -20.45
CA ALA A 55 -5.29 -22.91 -20.56
C ALA A 55 -4.77 -23.44 -19.23
N TYR A 56 -4.03 -24.54 -19.28
CA TYR A 56 -3.17 -25.03 -18.20
C TYR A 56 -1.72 -24.90 -18.67
N VAL A 57 -0.91 -24.10 -17.98
CA VAL A 57 0.48 -23.87 -18.38
C VAL A 57 1.38 -24.90 -17.68
N ASP A 58 1.85 -25.88 -18.44
CA ASP A 58 2.79 -26.89 -17.97
C ASP A 58 4.21 -26.57 -18.47
N PRO A 59 5.04 -25.90 -17.67
CA PRO A 59 6.41 -25.60 -18.07
C PRO A 59 7.30 -26.85 -18.15
N LEU A 60 6.84 -28.02 -17.66
CA LEU A 60 7.64 -29.25 -17.67
C LEU A 60 7.37 -30.12 -18.92
N ARG A 61 6.33 -29.81 -19.70
CA ARG A 61 5.91 -30.60 -20.87
C ARG A 61 7.00 -30.77 -21.93
N ASP A 62 7.71 -29.69 -22.25
CA ASP A 62 8.76 -29.66 -23.28
C ASP A 62 10.16 -29.68 -22.65
N ARG A 63 10.27 -30.18 -21.41
CA ARG A 63 11.55 -30.21 -20.70
C ARG A 63 12.55 -31.10 -21.45
N PRO A 64 13.71 -30.56 -21.87
CA PRO A 64 14.74 -31.39 -22.49
C PRO A 64 15.32 -32.41 -21.50
N GLU A 65 15.54 -33.63 -21.98
CA GLU A 65 16.20 -34.69 -21.22
C GLU A 65 17.73 -34.53 -21.25
N ASN A 66 18.40 -34.84 -20.13
CA ASN A 66 19.87 -34.94 -20.04
C ASN A 66 20.67 -33.67 -20.44
N VAL A 67 20.16 -32.49 -20.13
CA VAL A 67 20.86 -31.22 -20.41
C VAL A 67 22.21 -31.15 -19.66
N PRO A 68 23.30 -30.75 -20.33
CA PRO A 68 24.57 -30.49 -19.65
C PRO A 68 24.41 -29.33 -18.68
N LEU A 69 24.94 -29.47 -17.46
CA LEU A 69 24.92 -28.43 -16.44
C LEU A 69 26.34 -28.13 -16.01
N SER A 70 26.63 -26.84 -15.79
CA SER A 70 27.85 -26.37 -15.14
C SER A 70 27.50 -25.87 -13.75
N ILE A 71 28.24 -26.33 -12.74
CA ILE A 71 28.05 -25.94 -11.34
C ILE A 71 29.33 -25.29 -10.83
N GLN A 72 29.19 -24.10 -10.25
CA GLN A 72 30.26 -23.38 -9.56
C GLN A 72 29.84 -23.12 -8.11
N ARG A 73 30.82 -22.96 -7.23
CA ARG A 73 30.63 -22.71 -5.80
C ARG A 73 31.26 -21.37 -5.41
N ASP A 74 30.69 -20.67 -4.44
CA ASP A 74 31.25 -19.44 -3.88
C ASP A 74 30.89 -19.25 -2.39
N TYR A 75 31.64 -18.35 -1.73
CA TYR A 75 31.29 -17.77 -0.44
C TYR A 75 30.70 -16.38 -0.68
N ASP A 76 29.41 -16.21 -0.37
CA ASP A 76 28.63 -15.02 -0.74
C ASP A 76 28.64 -13.93 0.33
N SER A 77 28.58 -14.35 1.60
CA SER A 77 28.49 -13.46 2.74
C SER A 77 28.98 -14.14 4.01
N LEU A 78 29.40 -13.33 4.98
CA LEU A 78 29.83 -13.80 6.30
C LEU A 78 29.23 -12.91 7.39
N LEU A 79 28.76 -13.55 8.45
CA LEU A 79 28.12 -12.94 9.60
C LEU A 79 28.81 -13.43 10.87
N GLY A 80 29.26 -12.50 11.71
CA GLY A 80 29.86 -12.80 13.01
C GLY A 80 29.09 -12.12 14.12
N ILE A 81 28.89 -12.80 15.24
CA ILE A 81 28.40 -12.21 16.48
C ILE A 81 29.45 -12.49 17.55
N ALA A 82 30.08 -11.44 18.06
CA ALA A 82 31.16 -11.57 19.03
C ALA A 82 31.29 -10.31 19.90
N ASP A 83 32.09 -10.37 20.97
CA ASP A 83 32.26 -9.25 21.88
C ASP A 83 33.25 -8.19 21.37
N HIS A 84 34.14 -8.56 20.46
CA HIS A 84 35.20 -7.70 19.93
C HIS A 84 35.09 -7.45 18.43
N ILE A 85 35.86 -6.48 17.94
CA ILE A 85 36.00 -6.24 16.49
C ILE A 85 37.18 -7.04 15.96
N TYR A 86 36.91 -8.09 15.17
CA TYR A 86 37.93 -8.98 14.60
C TYR A 86 38.51 -8.52 13.26
N VAL A 87 38.33 -7.26 12.87
CA VAL A 87 38.90 -6.71 11.64
C VAL A 87 40.25 -6.06 11.95
N GLU A 88 41.32 -6.48 11.28
CA GLU A 88 42.71 -6.06 11.54
C GLU A 88 43.15 -4.81 10.73
N ARG A 89 42.18 -4.06 10.20
CA ARG A 89 42.40 -2.84 9.41
C ARG A 89 41.85 -1.59 10.09
N PRO A 90 42.32 -0.39 9.71
CA PRO A 90 41.74 0.85 10.20
C PRO A 90 40.23 0.91 9.93
N LEU A 91 39.46 1.33 10.93
CA LEU A 91 37.99 1.29 10.92
C LEU A 91 37.41 2.69 10.76
N ASN A 92 36.47 2.86 9.82
CA ASN A 92 35.69 4.09 9.68
C ASN A 92 34.46 4.04 10.58
N VAL A 93 34.46 4.81 11.67
CA VAL A 93 33.36 4.90 12.63
C VAL A 93 32.50 6.11 12.31
N TYR A 94 31.18 5.94 12.25
CA TYR A 94 30.26 7.08 12.34
C TYR A 94 30.24 7.57 13.78
N THR A 95 30.47 8.86 13.98
CA THR A 95 30.57 9.46 15.32
C THR A 95 29.30 9.23 16.15
N VAL A 96 28.13 9.13 15.51
CA VAL A 96 26.88 8.74 16.17
C VAL A 96 26.20 7.57 15.45
N PRO A 97 25.40 6.75 16.17
CA PRO A 97 24.68 5.63 15.57
C PRO A 97 23.77 6.08 14.41
N HIS A 98 24.05 5.58 13.22
CA HIS A 98 23.37 6.00 11.99
C HIS A 98 22.08 5.17 11.77
N PRO A 99 20.88 5.79 11.76
CA PRO A 99 19.61 5.07 11.79
C PRO A 99 19.35 4.21 10.54
N THR A 100 19.95 4.55 9.40
CA THR A 100 19.82 3.76 8.15
C THR A 100 20.48 2.39 8.22
N TYR A 101 21.49 2.20 9.09
CA TYR A 101 22.19 0.93 9.24
C TYR A 101 21.70 0.12 10.44
N ALA A 102 20.64 0.58 11.11
CA ALA A 102 19.99 -0.20 12.16
C ALA A 102 19.36 -1.47 11.57
N LEU A 103 19.50 -2.58 12.28
CA LEU A 103 18.89 -3.84 11.87
C LEU A 103 17.37 -3.74 11.96
N SER A 104 16.70 -3.61 10.81
CA SER A 104 15.23 -3.48 10.73
C SER A 104 14.50 -4.80 10.43
N THR A 105 15.25 -5.85 10.07
CA THR A 105 14.72 -7.15 9.66
C THR A 105 15.57 -8.28 10.25
N SER A 106 14.96 -9.44 10.45
CA SER A 106 15.65 -10.64 10.93
C SER A 106 16.75 -11.07 9.96
N ILE A 107 17.93 -11.39 10.50
CA ILE A 107 19.02 -12.08 9.77
C ILE A 107 18.97 -13.60 9.95
N HIS A 108 17.88 -14.15 10.47
CA HIS A 108 17.66 -15.61 10.62
C HIS A 108 18.69 -16.32 11.51
N LEU A 109 19.35 -15.59 12.40
CA LEU A 109 20.21 -16.13 13.44
C LEU A 109 19.54 -15.96 14.80
N HIS A 110 19.77 -16.92 15.68
CA HIS A 110 19.41 -16.83 17.10
C HIS A 110 20.71 -16.73 17.90
N HIS A 111 20.83 -15.67 18.70
CA HIS A 111 21.93 -15.51 19.63
C HIS A 111 21.33 -15.37 21.03
N SER A 112 21.68 -16.29 21.91
CA SER A 112 21.21 -16.28 23.29
C SER A 112 22.06 -15.30 24.07
N ILE A 113 21.41 -14.23 24.56
CA ILE A 113 22.05 -13.29 25.47
C ILE A 113 21.82 -13.84 26.88
N LEU A 114 22.88 -14.27 27.54
CA LEU A 114 22.82 -14.65 28.96
C LEU A 114 22.65 -13.38 29.78
N TYR A 115 21.58 -13.29 30.57
CA TYR A 115 21.24 -12.08 31.32
C TYR A 115 20.78 -12.45 32.74
N GLU A 116 21.48 -11.94 33.76
CA GLU A 116 21.13 -12.12 35.17
C GLU A 116 19.95 -11.21 35.56
N GLY A 117 18.72 -11.67 35.32
CA GLY A 117 17.56 -11.27 36.14
C GLY A 117 16.79 -9.98 35.80
N VAL A 118 17.14 -9.20 34.78
CA VAL A 118 16.33 -8.03 34.34
C VAL A 118 15.95 -8.15 32.86
N LYS A 119 14.78 -7.62 32.45
CA LYS A 119 14.36 -7.61 31.05
C LYS A 119 15.35 -6.76 30.24
N LEU A 120 16.00 -7.36 29.23
CA LEU A 120 16.82 -6.66 28.21
C LEU A 120 16.12 -5.45 27.56
N TRP A 121 14.78 -5.41 27.64
CA TRP A 121 13.92 -4.37 27.09
C TRP A 121 12.84 -4.01 28.10
N SER A 122 12.71 -2.73 28.45
CA SER A 122 11.59 -2.28 29.28
C SER A 122 10.26 -2.46 28.52
N PRO A 123 9.14 -2.78 29.21
CA PRO A 123 7.81 -2.80 28.60
C PRO A 123 7.44 -1.50 27.85
N ASP A 124 8.06 -0.38 28.22
CA ASP A 124 7.84 0.91 27.56
C ASP A 124 8.47 0.98 26.16
N HIS A 125 9.52 0.20 25.89
CA HIS A 125 10.11 0.17 24.56
C HIS A 125 9.17 -0.42 23.50
N ALA A 126 8.33 -1.40 23.89
CA ALA A 126 7.31 -2.01 23.04
C ALA A 126 6.21 -1.01 22.61
N LYS A 127 6.06 0.11 23.33
CA LYS A 127 5.07 1.16 23.02
C LYS A 127 5.52 2.09 21.89
N PHE A 128 6.81 2.11 21.52
CA PHE A 128 7.30 2.94 20.42
C PHE A 128 7.04 2.30 19.05
N LYS A 129 6.84 3.13 18.02
CA LYS A 129 6.65 2.67 16.62
C LYS A 129 7.81 1.82 16.08
N LYS A 130 9.01 1.93 16.64
CA LYS A 130 10.22 1.21 16.23
C LYS A 130 10.95 0.68 17.48
N PRO A 131 10.41 -0.36 18.13
CA PRO A 131 10.92 -0.82 19.41
C PRO A 131 12.37 -1.31 19.32
N HIS A 132 12.81 -1.79 18.15
CA HIS A 132 14.16 -2.29 17.86
C HIS A 132 15.23 -1.20 17.68
N GLN A 133 14.88 0.09 17.68
CA GLN A 133 15.84 1.18 17.52
C GLN A 133 16.11 1.86 18.86
N LEU A 134 17.37 2.21 19.11
CA LEU A 134 17.72 3.08 20.24
C LEU A 134 16.96 4.42 20.15
N THR A 135 16.47 4.90 21.29
CA THR A 135 15.88 6.23 21.42
C THR A 135 16.94 7.32 21.25
N GLU A 136 16.51 8.57 21.14
CA GLU A 136 17.44 9.70 21.08
C GLU A 136 18.27 9.84 22.36
N LYS A 137 17.64 9.65 23.53
CA LYS A 137 18.31 9.62 24.85
C LYS A 137 19.40 8.55 24.88
N GLN A 138 19.08 7.33 24.46
CA GLN A 138 20.01 6.20 24.45
C GLN A 138 21.19 6.40 23.49
N ARG A 139 20.95 6.98 22.30
CA ARG A 139 22.05 7.32 21.37
C ARG A 139 22.97 8.39 21.93
N ALA A 140 22.43 9.39 22.61
CA ALA A 140 23.23 10.41 23.29
C ALA A 140 24.06 9.79 24.41
N PHE A 141 23.42 8.95 25.24
CA PHE A 141 24.09 8.23 26.32
C PHE A 141 25.26 7.37 25.83
N TRP A 142 25.05 6.52 24.83
CA TRP A 142 26.10 5.68 24.22
C TRP A 142 27.27 6.51 23.70
N TYR A 143 26.98 7.62 23.03
CA TYR A 143 28.02 8.46 22.44
C TYR A 143 28.84 9.20 23.50
N GLU A 144 28.16 9.89 24.42
CA GLU A 144 28.77 10.82 25.36
C GLU A 144 29.47 10.11 26.51
N ASN A 145 28.98 8.93 26.92
CA ASN A 145 29.50 8.18 28.07
C ASN A 145 30.24 6.90 27.68
N GLY A 146 30.06 6.37 26.47
CA GLY A 146 30.73 5.16 25.99
C GLY A 146 31.77 5.45 24.93
N LEU A 147 31.32 5.77 23.71
CA LEU A 147 32.20 5.87 22.54
C LEU A 147 33.22 7.01 22.66
N ARG A 148 32.79 8.25 22.93
CA ARG A 148 33.71 9.39 22.95
C ARG A 148 34.77 9.29 24.06
N PRO A 149 34.46 8.91 25.31
CA PRO A 149 35.48 8.68 26.34
C PRO A 149 36.45 7.54 25.97
N ALA A 150 35.95 6.45 25.38
CA ALA A 150 36.81 5.37 24.88
C ALA A 150 37.81 5.86 23.83
N ILE A 151 37.38 6.75 22.92
CA ILE A 151 38.27 7.39 21.95
C ILE A 151 39.33 8.26 22.65
N ALA A 152 38.97 9.05 23.65
CA ALA A 152 39.93 9.85 24.42
C ALA A 152 40.96 8.96 25.13
N SER A 153 40.52 7.84 25.71
CA SER A 153 41.41 6.88 26.35
C SER A 153 42.36 6.18 25.37
N LEU A 154 41.91 5.85 24.15
CA LEU A 154 42.70 5.11 23.17
C LEU A 154 43.61 6.00 22.33
N LEU A 155 43.11 7.14 21.87
CA LEU A 155 43.77 8.01 20.89
C LEU A 155 44.27 9.33 21.49
N GLY A 156 44.04 9.55 22.79
CA GLY A 156 44.35 10.80 23.48
C GLY A 156 43.29 11.89 23.33
N GLU A 157 43.30 12.82 24.27
CA GLU A 157 42.36 13.96 24.34
C GLU A 157 42.45 14.88 23.11
N GLU A 158 43.63 15.04 22.52
CA GLU A 158 43.82 15.85 21.31
C GLU A 158 42.99 15.29 20.15
N THR A 159 43.07 13.98 19.90
CA THR A 159 42.29 13.31 18.85
C THR A 159 40.79 13.35 19.16
N ALA A 160 40.41 13.12 20.42
CA ALA A 160 39.00 13.16 20.85
C ALA A 160 38.40 14.57 20.77
N SER A 161 39.21 15.62 20.84
CA SER A 161 38.77 17.02 20.68
C SER A 161 38.27 17.33 19.26
N GLU A 162 38.70 16.55 18.26
CA GLU A 162 38.20 16.66 16.89
C GLU A 162 36.86 15.95 16.66
N TRP A 163 36.36 15.22 17.66
CA TRP A 163 35.04 14.60 17.64
C TRP A 163 34.00 15.57 18.22
N PRO A 164 32.73 15.51 17.79
CA PRO A 164 31.67 16.34 18.36
C PRO A 164 31.62 16.27 19.89
N ALA A 165 31.37 17.40 20.55
CA ALA A 165 31.33 17.41 22.03
C ALA A 165 30.12 16.63 22.59
N THR A 166 29.00 16.65 21.88
CA THR A 166 27.73 16.01 22.27
C THR A 166 27.02 15.41 21.06
N TYR A 167 26.13 14.46 21.30
CA TYR A 167 25.28 13.88 20.26
C TYR A 167 24.42 14.96 19.59
N LYS A 168 23.90 15.90 20.40
CA LYS A 168 23.10 17.03 19.92
C LYS A 168 23.91 17.93 18.98
N ALA A 169 25.17 18.23 19.32
CA ALA A 169 26.03 19.04 18.47
C ALA A 169 26.28 18.36 17.11
N GLU A 170 26.53 17.04 17.09
CA GLU A 170 26.69 16.29 15.84
C GLU A 170 25.40 16.27 15.02
N LYS A 171 24.23 16.16 15.67
CA LYS A 171 22.92 16.19 14.99
C LYS A 171 22.66 17.53 14.30
N GLU A 172 22.94 18.64 14.97
CA GLU A 172 22.81 19.97 14.35
C GLU A 172 23.84 20.17 13.23
N ARG A 173 25.09 19.74 13.42
CA ARG A 173 26.14 19.81 12.38
C ARG A 173 25.79 18.97 11.15
N ALA A 174 25.28 17.76 11.36
CA ALA A 174 24.93 16.84 10.29
C ALA A 174 23.69 17.29 9.51
N ARG A 175 22.86 18.20 10.02
CA ARG A 175 21.60 18.59 9.40
C ARG A 175 21.82 19.43 8.13
N ASN A 176 21.33 18.92 7.00
CA ASN A 176 21.44 19.57 5.70
C ASN A 176 20.36 20.67 5.56
N HIS A 177 20.54 21.61 4.63
CA HIS A 177 19.54 22.65 4.31
C HIS A 177 18.14 22.09 3.98
N GLY A 178 18.07 20.89 3.40
CA GLY A 178 16.81 20.19 3.10
C GLY A 178 16.19 19.39 4.26
N GLY A 179 16.77 19.48 5.47
CA GLY A 179 16.30 18.74 6.65
C GLY A 179 16.76 17.29 6.76
N GLY A 180 17.54 16.79 5.79
CA GLY A 180 18.24 15.50 5.89
C GLY A 180 19.44 15.54 6.84
N TYR A 181 20.16 14.42 6.96
CA TYR A 181 21.40 14.33 7.75
C TYR A 181 22.58 13.77 6.93
N SER A 182 23.76 14.35 7.13
CA SER A 182 25.06 13.92 6.60
C SER A 182 26.07 13.78 7.75
N TRP A 183 26.07 12.58 8.34
CA TRP A 183 26.90 12.22 9.48
C TRP A 183 28.38 12.07 9.11
N SER A 184 29.26 12.52 10.01
CA SER A 184 30.71 12.44 9.81
C SER A 184 31.26 11.06 10.15
N LYS A 185 32.34 10.66 9.46
CA LYS A 185 33.12 9.47 9.77
C LYS A 185 34.48 9.87 10.31
N LYS A 186 35.01 9.08 11.24
CA LYS A 186 36.36 9.19 11.78
C LYS A 186 37.07 7.85 11.67
N ILE A 187 38.39 7.87 11.54
CA ILE A 187 39.21 6.66 11.35
C ILE A 187 39.80 6.26 12.70
N ILE A 188 39.66 4.98 13.05
CA ILE A 188 40.36 4.34 14.16
C ILE A 188 41.54 3.55 13.57
N PRO A 189 42.80 3.83 13.97
CA PRO A 189 43.96 3.07 13.53
C PRO A 189 43.86 1.59 13.90
N SER A 190 44.37 0.69 13.05
CA SER A 190 44.26 -0.77 13.22
C SER A 190 44.72 -1.26 14.59
N MET A 191 45.78 -0.68 15.15
CA MET A 191 46.34 -1.06 16.45
C MET A 191 45.36 -0.87 17.63
N TYR A 192 44.32 -0.04 17.49
CA TYR A 192 43.34 0.23 18.55
C TYR A 192 41.97 -0.40 18.29
N VAL A 193 41.77 -1.05 17.14
CA VAL A 193 40.45 -1.58 16.76
C VAL A 193 40.03 -2.71 17.70
N ARG A 194 40.97 -3.57 18.10
CA ARG A 194 40.73 -4.70 19.01
C ARG A 194 40.25 -4.24 20.38
N ASP A 195 40.92 -3.23 20.94
CA ASP A 195 40.66 -2.71 22.30
C ASP A 195 39.45 -1.77 22.36
N LEU A 196 38.90 -1.37 21.20
CA LEU A 196 37.86 -0.34 21.14
C LEU A 196 36.61 -0.70 21.94
N MET A 197 36.09 -1.91 21.81
CA MET A 197 34.86 -2.30 22.48
C MET A 197 35.06 -2.48 23.99
N ASP A 198 36.22 -2.94 24.42
CA ASP A 198 36.55 -3.03 25.85
C ASP A 198 36.65 -1.65 26.48
N LYS A 199 37.28 -0.69 25.80
CA LYS A 199 37.30 0.69 26.29
C LYS A 199 35.94 1.36 26.30
N VAL A 200 35.04 1.00 25.39
CA VAL A 200 33.64 1.45 25.44
C VAL A 200 32.94 0.87 26.66
N ARG A 201 33.13 -0.42 26.97
CA ARG A 201 32.55 -1.05 28.18
C ARG A 201 33.09 -0.40 29.45
N GLU A 202 34.41 -0.27 29.57
CA GLU A 202 35.05 0.42 30.71
C GLU A 202 34.48 1.84 30.89
N SER A 203 34.37 2.61 29.80
CA SER A 203 33.81 3.96 29.85
C SER A 203 32.35 3.96 30.36
N LEU A 204 31.52 3.05 29.84
CA LEU A 204 30.14 2.93 30.28
C LEU A 204 30.03 2.53 31.76
N ASP A 205 30.97 1.71 32.26
CA ASP A 205 31.04 1.33 33.67
C ASP A 205 31.50 2.48 34.58
N ASP A 206 32.40 3.35 34.11
CA ASP A 206 32.83 4.54 34.86
C ASP A 206 31.72 5.59 34.98
N PHE A 207 30.85 5.70 33.98
CA PHE A 207 29.71 6.63 33.95
C PHE A 207 28.41 6.04 34.52
N ALA A 208 28.48 4.87 35.16
CA ALA A 208 27.37 4.08 35.70
C ALA A 208 26.48 4.73 36.78
N LEU A 209 26.55 6.05 37.01
CA LEU A 209 25.86 6.72 38.09
C LEU A 209 24.96 7.85 37.55
N THR A 210 23.66 7.54 37.32
CA THR A 210 22.52 8.46 37.59
C THR A 210 21.13 7.85 37.31
N ASP A 211 20.98 6.84 36.44
CA ASP A 211 19.70 6.17 36.14
C ASP A 211 19.91 4.66 35.88
N ASP A 212 19.30 3.80 36.71
CA ASP A 212 19.43 2.35 36.58
C ASP A 212 18.96 1.87 35.19
N GLU A 213 17.91 2.48 34.61
CA GLU A 213 17.40 2.04 33.29
C GLU A 213 18.39 2.26 32.16
N ASP A 214 19.17 3.35 32.18
CA ASP A 214 20.12 3.70 31.10
C ASP A 214 21.35 2.77 31.09
N ASN A 215 21.70 2.19 32.24
CA ASN A 215 22.90 1.39 32.42
C ASN A 215 22.69 -0.09 31.99
N HIS A 216 21.51 -0.64 32.23
CA HIS A 216 21.23 -2.07 32.02
C HIS A 216 21.22 -2.51 30.55
N TRP A 217 20.78 -1.65 29.62
CA TRP A 217 20.77 -1.97 28.19
C TRP A 217 22.13 -1.75 27.52
N ALA A 218 22.93 -0.81 28.04
CA ALA A 218 24.19 -0.38 27.43
C ALA A 218 25.37 -1.31 27.78
N ARG A 219 25.36 -1.99 28.92
CA ARG A 219 26.47 -2.83 29.41
C ARG A 219 26.68 -4.13 28.63
N ASN A 220 25.61 -4.78 28.19
CA ASN A 220 25.65 -6.13 27.62
C ASN A 220 25.51 -6.10 26.09
N PHE A 221 26.27 -5.22 25.43
CA PHE A 221 26.29 -5.15 23.98
C PHE A 221 27.33 -6.10 23.38
N PHE A 222 27.05 -6.55 22.16
CA PHE A 222 27.93 -7.34 21.31
C PHE A 222 28.06 -6.67 19.93
N VAL A 223 29.06 -7.11 19.17
CA VAL A 223 29.33 -6.65 17.82
C VAL A 223 28.73 -7.64 16.81
N LEU A 224 27.99 -7.11 15.84
CA LEU A 224 27.57 -7.86 14.65
C LEU A 224 28.47 -7.49 13.48
N HIS A 225 29.31 -8.44 13.04
CA HIS A 225 30.11 -8.32 11.83
C HIS A 225 29.29 -8.76 10.62
N THR A 226 29.30 -7.97 9.56
CA THR A 226 28.62 -8.34 8.31
C THR A 226 29.51 -8.04 7.11
N ILE A 227 29.88 -9.08 6.36
CA ILE A 227 30.49 -8.96 5.04
C ILE A 227 29.40 -9.23 4.02
N ARG A 228 29.15 -8.26 3.14
CA ARG A 228 28.11 -8.34 2.09
C ARG A 228 28.63 -7.71 0.81
N GLY A 229 28.02 -8.09 -0.33
CA GLY A 229 28.37 -7.53 -1.64
C GLY A 229 29.65 -8.09 -2.24
N VAL A 230 30.12 -9.23 -1.74
CA VAL A 230 31.31 -9.96 -2.23
C VAL A 230 30.95 -11.13 -3.15
N LYS A 231 29.68 -11.19 -3.57
CA LYS A 231 29.16 -12.20 -4.49
C LYS A 231 30.04 -12.34 -5.72
N HIS A 232 30.29 -13.59 -6.13
CA HIS A 232 31.22 -13.95 -7.21
C HIS A 232 32.71 -13.66 -6.94
N GLY A 233 33.08 -13.10 -5.79
CA GLY A 233 34.48 -12.83 -5.44
C GLY A 233 35.33 -14.08 -5.24
N THR A 234 34.68 -15.22 -5.00
CA THR A 234 35.34 -16.51 -4.69
C THR A 234 34.78 -17.65 -5.54
N LEU A 235 34.49 -17.44 -6.83
CA LEU A 235 33.99 -18.55 -7.68
C LEU A 235 35.04 -19.65 -7.83
N HIS A 236 34.68 -20.89 -7.48
CA HIS A 236 35.57 -22.04 -7.52
C HIS A 236 34.85 -23.36 -7.84
N HIS A 237 35.65 -24.43 -7.99
CA HIS A 237 35.16 -25.77 -8.27
C HIS A 237 34.41 -26.37 -7.06
N VAL A 238 33.48 -27.28 -7.34
CA VAL A 238 32.65 -27.95 -6.34
C VAL A 238 33.42 -29.13 -5.74
N ASP A 239 34.46 -28.84 -4.96
CA ASP A 239 35.28 -29.82 -4.27
C ASP A 239 35.83 -29.26 -2.96
N ALA A 240 36.23 -30.15 -2.03
CA ALA A 240 36.66 -29.76 -0.69
C ALA A 240 37.99 -29.00 -0.67
N THR A 241 38.91 -29.30 -1.60
CA THR A 241 40.23 -28.65 -1.66
C THR A 241 40.09 -27.20 -2.08
N SER A 242 39.36 -26.95 -3.17
CA SER A 242 39.02 -25.60 -3.63
C SER A 242 38.23 -24.84 -2.55
N ALA A 243 37.24 -25.49 -1.95
CA ALA A 243 36.43 -24.88 -0.88
C ALA A 243 37.28 -24.39 0.29
N GLN A 244 38.24 -25.17 0.76
CA GLN A 244 39.12 -24.76 1.85
C GLN A 244 40.02 -23.58 1.44
N TYR A 245 40.66 -23.67 0.28
CA TYR A 245 41.56 -22.62 -0.22
C TYR A 245 40.85 -21.26 -0.32
N TYR A 246 39.70 -21.22 -0.98
CA TYR A 246 38.96 -19.97 -1.18
C TYR A 246 38.30 -19.45 0.10
N LEU A 247 38.10 -20.28 1.13
CA LEU A 247 37.62 -19.81 2.43
C LEU A 247 38.73 -19.05 3.16
N SER A 248 39.96 -19.58 3.14
CA SER A 248 41.13 -18.90 3.68
C SER A 248 41.36 -17.56 2.97
N GLU A 249 41.35 -17.54 1.64
CA GLU A 249 41.45 -16.29 0.85
C GLU A 249 40.32 -15.30 1.18
N PHE A 250 39.11 -15.80 1.40
CA PHE A 250 37.96 -14.94 1.74
C PHE A 250 38.15 -14.25 3.10
N ILE A 251 38.63 -14.99 4.10
CA ILE A 251 38.88 -14.46 5.46
C ILE A 251 40.07 -13.49 5.44
N GLU A 252 41.14 -13.84 4.72
CA GLU A 252 42.33 -12.99 4.58
C GLU A 252 42.02 -11.68 3.85
N SER A 253 41.27 -11.75 2.73
CA SER A 253 40.86 -10.57 1.97
C SER A 253 39.89 -9.68 2.73
N ALA A 254 39.10 -10.25 3.64
CA ALA A 254 38.28 -9.51 4.59
C ALA A 254 39.07 -8.90 5.75
N HIS A 255 40.35 -9.27 5.89
CA HIS A 255 41.22 -8.87 6.99
C HIS A 255 40.64 -9.23 8.36
N LEU A 256 40.04 -10.41 8.45
CA LEU A 256 39.58 -10.96 9.73
C LEU A 256 40.73 -11.68 10.43
N SER A 257 40.77 -11.55 11.75
CA SER A 257 41.71 -12.28 12.60
C SER A 257 41.41 -13.78 12.62
N ASP A 258 42.42 -14.62 12.84
CA ASP A 258 42.23 -16.08 12.99
C ASP A 258 41.43 -16.45 14.25
N GLU A 259 41.31 -15.54 15.22
CA GLU A 259 40.54 -15.76 16.45
C GLU A 259 39.05 -16.01 16.17
N ILE A 260 38.52 -15.65 15.00
CA ILE A 260 37.12 -15.91 14.62
C ILE A 260 36.77 -17.42 14.59
N TYR A 261 37.77 -18.31 14.54
CA TYR A 261 37.56 -19.75 14.60
C TYR A 261 37.32 -20.26 16.04
N GLU A 262 37.76 -19.51 17.04
CA GLU A 262 37.70 -19.89 18.45
C GLU A 262 36.67 -19.03 19.21
N GLU A 263 36.51 -17.76 18.80
CA GLU A 263 35.71 -16.76 19.50
C GLU A 263 34.46 -16.33 18.71
N GLY A 264 33.38 -16.10 19.45
CA GLY A 264 32.10 -15.67 18.90
C GLY A 264 31.35 -16.75 18.13
N THR A 265 30.31 -16.34 17.41
CA THR A 265 29.49 -17.22 16.56
C THR A 265 29.50 -16.72 15.13
N TRP A 266 30.13 -17.48 14.24
CA TRP A 266 30.34 -17.10 12.85
C TRP A 266 29.60 -18.02 11.88
N TYR A 267 28.94 -17.42 10.90
CA TYR A 267 28.20 -18.09 9.85
C TYR A 267 28.65 -17.59 8.48
N VAL A 268 28.65 -18.50 7.51
CA VAL A 268 28.97 -18.21 6.11
C VAL A 268 27.81 -18.65 5.23
N ASP A 269 27.42 -17.79 4.29
CA ASP A 269 26.52 -18.15 3.21
C ASP A 269 27.34 -18.79 2.09
N VAL A 270 27.18 -20.10 1.93
CA VAL A 270 27.83 -20.87 0.86
C VAL A 270 26.84 -21.04 -0.28
N GLY A 271 27.23 -20.61 -1.48
CA GLY A 271 26.43 -20.68 -2.68
C GLY A 271 26.91 -21.75 -3.65
N ILE A 272 25.98 -22.38 -4.36
CA ILE A 272 26.25 -22.97 -5.67
C ILE A 272 25.41 -22.28 -6.74
N GLU A 273 25.99 -22.14 -7.92
CA GLU A 273 25.35 -21.61 -9.10
C GLU A 273 25.35 -22.66 -10.20
N VAL A 274 24.15 -23.00 -10.68
CA VAL A 274 23.93 -23.96 -11.76
C VAL A 274 23.52 -23.22 -13.01
N SER A 275 24.25 -23.47 -14.09
CA SER A 275 24.06 -22.83 -15.39
C SER A 275 24.03 -23.86 -16.51
N SER A 276 23.40 -23.51 -17.63
CA SER A 276 23.48 -24.31 -18.86
C SER A 276 24.61 -23.81 -19.75
N PRO A 277 25.56 -24.66 -20.18
CA PRO A 277 26.61 -24.28 -21.13
C PRO A 277 26.06 -23.79 -22.49
N SER A 278 24.84 -24.18 -22.85
CA SER A 278 24.13 -23.70 -24.04
C SER A 278 23.58 -22.27 -23.91
N GLY A 279 23.65 -21.65 -22.73
CA GLY A 279 23.02 -20.35 -22.47
C GLY A 279 21.52 -20.42 -22.19
N ASP A 280 20.96 -21.60 -21.92
CA ASP A 280 19.56 -21.72 -21.51
C ASP A 280 19.30 -21.14 -20.11
N CYS A 281 18.08 -20.66 -19.90
CA CYS A 281 17.57 -20.24 -18.59
C CYS A 281 17.26 -21.45 -17.71
N VAL A 282 17.93 -21.55 -16.57
CA VAL A 282 17.75 -22.64 -15.60
C VAL A 282 16.78 -22.24 -14.48
N GLN A 283 15.82 -23.10 -14.16
CA GLN A 283 14.78 -22.91 -13.13
C GLN A 283 14.70 -24.13 -12.19
N TRP A 284 14.29 -23.88 -10.94
CA TRP A 284 14.04 -24.92 -9.94
C TRP A 284 12.64 -25.51 -10.08
N ILE A 285 12.53 -26.83 -9.97
CA ILE A 285 11.23 -27.53 -10.03
C ILE A 285 10.65 -27.64 -8.63
N THR A 286 9.44 -27.08 -8.42
CA THR A 286 8.77 -27.01 -7.11
C THR A 286 8.64 -28.38 -6.44
N ALA A 287 8.20 -29.40 -7.19
CA ALA A 287 8.00 -30.75 -6.67
C ALA A 287 9.31 -31.42 -6.21
N SER A 288 10.46 -30.89 -6.63
CA SER A 288 11.78 -31.46 -6.36
C SER A 288 12.47 -30.89 -5.12
N HIS A 289 11.91 -29.87 -4.46
CA HIS A 289 12.56 -29.18 -3.33
C HIS A 289 13.03 -30.12 -2.22
N ARG A 290 12.25 -31.18 -1.94
CA ARG A 290 12.65 -32.26 -1.03
C ARG A 290 14.00 -32.90 -1.40
N HIS A 291 14.27 -33.12 -2.68
CA HIS A 291 15.52 -33.72 -3.15
C HIS A 291 16.69 -32.73 -3.06
N ILE A 292 16.43 -31.45 -3.31
CA ILE A 292 17.42 -30.37 -3.15
C ILE A 292 17.83 -30.29 -1.67
N VAL A 293 16.86 -30.20 -0.76
CA VAL A 293 17.09 -30.12 0.69
C VAL A 293 17.79 -31.38 1.21
N GLN A 294 17.39 -32.56 0.74
CA GLN A 294 18.05 -33.82 1.10
C GLN A 294 19.54 -33.80 0.76
N GLN A 295 19.90 -33.38 -0.45
CA GLN A 295 21.30 -33.33 -0.88
C GLN A 295 22.09 -32.22 -0.18
N ALA A 296 21.49 -31.03 -0.05
CA ALA A 296 22.14 -29.87 0.56
C ALA A 296 22.45 -30.08 2.05
N LEU A 297 21.55 -30.74 2.78
CA LEU A 297 21.66 -30.92 4.23
C LEU A 297 22.11 -32.34 4.64
N ARG A 298 22.23 -33.26 3.68
CA ARG A 298 22.48 -34.71 3.90
C ARG A 298 21.57 -35.33 4.95
N ILE A 299 20.27 -35.02 4.87
CA ILE A 299 19.25 -35.58 5.78
C ILE A 299 18.48 -36.73 5.14
N PRO A 300 17.84 -37.61 5.94
CA PRO A 300 16.92 -38.62 5.43
C PRO A 300 15.76 -38.03 4.59
N MET A 301 15.35 -38.73 3.53
CA MET A 301 14.31 -38.25 2.61
C MET A 301 12.96 -37.97 3.30
N ASN A 302 12.57 -38.77 4.29
CA ASN A 302 11.35 -38.55 5.08
C ASN A 302 11.38 -37.20 5.83
N HIS A 303 12.55 -36.80 6.34
CA HIS A 303 12.74 -35.49 6.96
C HIS A 303 12.65 -34.37 5.92
N ALA A 304 13.31 -34.55 4.77
CA ALA A 304 13.25 -33.58 3.68
C ALA A 304 11.82 -33.36 3.18
N ILE A 305 11.06 -34.44 2.93
CA ILE A 305 9.63 -34.39 2.58
C ILE A 305 8.85 -33.60 3.63
N ARG A 306 9.01 -33.93 4.91
CA ARG A 306 8.27 -33.28 6.00
C ARG A 306 8.51 -31.77 6.05
N VAL A 307 9.75 -31.33 5.93
CA VAL A 307 10.10 -29.90 6.10
C VAL A 307 9.75 -29.06 4.89
N THR A 308 9.71 -29.65 3.68
CA THR A 308 9.32 -28.96 2.45
C THR A 308 7.83 -29.09 2.13
N LYS A 309 7.00 -29.52 3.08
CA LYS A 309 5.53 -29.47 2.92
C LYS A 309 5.07 -28.03 2.93
N PRO A 310 4.10 -27.63 2.09
CA PRO A 310 3.48 -26.31 2.16
C PRO A 310 3.05 -25.93 3.57
N SER A 311 2.53 -26.89 4.35
CA SER A 311 2.06 -26.71 5.73
C SER A 311 3.15 -26.37 6.77
N SER A 312 4.43 -26.45 6.41
CA SER A 312 5.55 -26.15 7.31
C SER A 312 5.75 -24.64 7.43
N SER A 313 5.62 -24.09 8.64
CA SER A 313 5.86 -22.66 8.91
C SER A 313 7.32 -22.21 8.67
N LEU A 314 8.24 -23.16 8.57
CA LEU A 314 9.66 -22.92 8.34
C LEU A 314 10.04 -22.97 6.86
N TYR A 315 9.08 -23.24 5.97
CA TYR A 315 9.29 -23.38 4.53
C TYR A 315 8.35 -22.46 3.76
N ALA A 316 8.91 -21.74 2.79
CA ALA A 316 8.15 -20.88 1.90
C ALA A 316 8.55 -21.14 0.45
N ARG A 317 7.56 -21.27 -0.44
CA ARG A 317 7.76 -21.30 -1.88
C ARG A 317 7.85 -19.87 -2.41
N ASP A 318 8.77 -19.65 -3.33
CA ASP A 318 8.94 -18.39 -4.04
C ASP A 318 8.72 -18.64 -5.54
N LEU A 319 7.46 -18.58 -5.98
CA LEU A 319 7.07 -18.92 -7.36
C LEU A 319 7.85 -18.11 -8.40
N SER A 320 8.35 -18.79 -9.43
CA SER A 320 9.06 -18.15 -10.54
C SER A 320 8.07 -17.66 -11.58
N SER A 321 7.96 -16.35 -11.79
CA SER A 321 7.06 -15.75 -12.78
C SER A 321 5.59 -16.19 -12.65
N HIS A 322 5.15 -16.53 -11.42
CA HIS A 322 3.84 -17.08 -11.09
C HIS A 322 3.53 -18.52 -11.54
N LEU A 323 4.52 -19.27 -12.02
CA LEU A 323 4.35 -20.67 -12.39
C LEU A 323 4.34 -21.54 -11.12
N THR A 324 3.39 -22.47 -10.97
CA THR A 324 3.28 -23.30 -9.77
C THR A 324 4.30 -24.44 -9.76
N SER A 325 4.62 -24.98 -10.94
CA SER A 325 5.61 -26.06 -11.11
C SER A 325 7.06 -25.59 -11.00
N LEU A 326 7.31 -24.28 -11.05
CA LEU A 326 8.65 -23.68 -10.94
C LEU A 326 8.71 -22.69 -9.79
N SER A 327 9.56 -22.94 -8.81
CA SER A 327 9.75 -22.00 -7.70
C SER A 327 11.12 -22.15 -7.08
N GLY A 328 11.63 -21.06 -6.54
CA GLY A 328 12.63 -21.11 -5.49
C GLY A 328 11.97 -21.48 -4.16
N PHE A 329 12.78 -21.55 -3.11
CA PHE A 329 12.26 -21.68 -1.75
C PHE A 329 13.18 -21.06 -0.71
N ARG A 330 12.61 -20.85 0.48
CA ARG A 330 13.33 -20.53 1.70
C ARG A 330 12.99 -21.53 2.77
N LEU A 331 13.99 -21.99 3.50
CA LEU A 331 13.85 -22.97 4.57
C LEU A 331 14.70 -22.50 5.76
N ARG A 332 14.10 -22.52 6.95
CA ARG A 332 14.82 -22.42 8.23
C ARG A 332 14.87 -23.80 8.86
N PRO A 333 15.95 -24.57 8.69
CA PRO A 333 16.02 -25.90 9.25
C PRO A 333 15.97 -25.80 10.78
N GLY A 334 14.93 -26.35 11.42
CA GLY A 334 14.91 -26.47 12.88
C GLY A 334 15.98 -27.47 13.37
N ALA A 335 16.25 -27.50 14.68
CA ALA A 335 17.31 -28.34 15.27
C ALA A 335 17.29 -29.82 14.84
N ARG A 336 16.11 -30.39 14.53
CA ARG A 336 15.95 -31.79 14.10
C ARG A 336 16.32 -32.06 12.63
N VAL A 337 16.51 -31.01 11.83
CA VAL A 337 16.61 -31.09 10.36
C VAL A 337 17.71 -30.21 9.77
N GLN A 338 18.56 -29.62 10.63
CA GLN A 338 19.74 -28.84 10.22
C GLN A 338 20.82 -29.65 9.50
N GLY A 339 20.76 -30.98 9.59
CA GLY A 339 21.69 -31.89 8.93
C GLY A 339 23.08 -31.90 9.57
N GLU A 340 24.03 -32.56 8.90
CA GLU A 340 25.42 -32.68 9.39
C GLU A 340 26.20 -31.36 9.38
N PHE A 341 25.70 -30.38 8.61
CA PHE A 341 26.32 -29.06 8.46
C PHE A 341 25.72 -28.00 9.38
N GLU A 342 24.73 -28.36 10.21
CA GLU A 342 24.09 -27.43 11.15
C GLU A 342 23.53 -26.18 10.43
N ALA A 343 22.90 -26.40 9.27
CA ALA A 343 22.42 -25.30 8.44
C ALA A 343 21.34 -24.48 9.17
N ALA A 344 21.59 -23.19 9.32
CA ALA A 344 20.66 -22.24 9.93
C ALA A 344 19.60 -21.74 8.93
N TYR A 345 19.94 -21.72 7.64
CA TYR A 345 19.07 -21.22 6.58
C TYR A 345 19.44 -21.82 5.23
N VAL A 346 18.44 -22.09 4.40
CA VAL A 346 18.62 -22.57 3.01
C VAL A 346 17.72 -21.75 2.10
N GLN A 347 18.27 -21.31 0.97
CA GLN A 347 17.50 -20.57 -0.02
C GLN A 347 17.86 -21.03 -1.43
N ALA A 348 16.85 -21.40 -2.22
CA ALA A 348 16.98 -21.63 -3.65
C ALA A 348 16.26 -20.52 -4.41
N TYR A 349 16.91 -19.94 -5.41
CA TYR A 349 16.34 -18.88 -6.25
C TYR A 349 17.04 -18.83 -7.61
N THR A 350 16.66 -17.88 -8.47
CA THR A 350 17.26 -17.69 -9.80
C THR A 350 17.85 -16.29 -9.96
N THR A 351 18.80 -16.13 -10.88
CA THR A 351 19.54 -14.87 -11.09
C THR A 351 18.78 -13.83 -11.91
N ASP A 352 17.55 -14.11 -12.30
CA ASP A 352 16.70 -13.22 -13.10
C ASP A 352 16.34 -11.91 -12.40
N LYS A 353 16.38 -11.90 -11.07
CA LYS A 353 16.18 -10.67 -10.31
C LYS A 353 17.29 -9.66 -10.54
N THR A 354 18.48 -10.08 -10.97
CA THR A 354 19.64 -9.18 -11.12
C THR A 354 19.44 -8.11 -12.18
N VAL A 355 18.73 -8.41 -13.28
CA VAL A 355 18.48 -7.44 -14.37
C VAL A 355 17.48 -6.34 -13.99
N VAL A 356 16.65 -6.57 -12.98
CA VAL A 356 15.67 -5.59 -12.45
C VAL A 356 16.01 -5.13 -11.02
N TYR A 357 17.15 -5.57 -10.47
CA TYR A 357 17.53 -5.29 -9.10
C TYR A 357 17.79 -3.80 -8.92
N ASN A 358 17.04 -3.18 -8.01
CA ASN A 358 17.24 -1.80 -7.63
C ASN A 358 16.76 -1.64 -6.20
N ILE A 359 17.65 -1.20 -5.29
CA ILE A 359 17.25 -0.90 -3.92
C ILE A 359 16.63 0.50 -3.90
N ASP A 360 15.30 0.57 -3.85
CA ASP A 360 14.57 1.83 -3.68
C ASP A 360 13.50 1.68 -2.60
N LYS A 361 13.49 2.57 -1.60
CA LYS A 361 12.54 2.57 -0.47
C LYS A 361 12.36 1.21 0.24
N GLY A 362 13.43 0.44 0.35
CA GLY A 362 13.41 -0.90 0.98
C GLY A 362 12.81 -2.00 0.09
N ARG A 363 12.52 -1.72 -1.19
CA ARG A 363 12.24 -2.73 -2.21
C ARG A 363 13.54 -3.05 -2.94
N HIS A 364 13.72 -4.31 -3.33
CA HIS A 364 14.95 -4.83 -3.94
C HIS A 364 14.85 -5.04 -5.46
N SER A 365 13.77 -4.56 -6.08
CA SER A 365 13.59 -4.58 -7.53
C SER A 365 12.84 -3.33 -7.95
N LYS A 366 12.86 -3.05 -9.26
CA LYS A 366 11.94 -2.07 -9.85
C LYS A 366 10.51 -2.40 -9.42
N PHE A 367 9.86 -1.46 -8.76
CA PHE A 367 8.56 -1.68 -8.12
C PHE A 367 7.55 -0.68 -8.67
N VAL A 368 6.34 -1.16 -8.95
CA VAL A 368 5.22 -0.33 -9.44
C VAL A 368 4.22 -0.13 -8.31
N GLU A 369 3.81 1.12 -8.06
CA GLU A 369 2.76 1.48 -7.10
C GLU A 369 1.48 1.94 -7.81
N ALA A 370 0.34 2.01 -7.11
CA ALA A 370 -0.91 2.47 -7.70
C ALA A 370 -0.83 3.90 -8.25
N LYS A 371 -0.07 4.79 -7.59
CA LYS A 371 0.14 6.15 -8.07
C LYS A 371 0.83 6.21 -9.44
N ASP A 372 1.64 5.19 -9.76
CA ASP A 372 2.44 5.11 -10.97
C ASP A 372 1.58 4.74 -12.19
N VAL A 373 0.50 3.99 -11.97
CA VAL A 373 -0.44 3.56 -13.02
C VAL A 373 -1.68 4.45 -13.11
N MET A 374 -2.13 5.02 -11.99
CA MET A 374 -3.30 5.93 -11.97
C MET A 374 -2.99 7.31 -12.57
N GLU A 375 -1.71 7.67 -12.71
CA GLU A 375 -1.27 8.88 -13.41
C GLU A 375 -0.83 8.53 -14.84
N THR A 376 -1.68 8.84 -15.84
CA THR A 376 -1.47 8.52 -17.28
C THR A 376 -0.08 8.84 -17.82
N LYS A 377 0.58 9.89 -17.31
CA LYS A 377 1.93 10.29 -17.76
C LYS A 377 3.06 9.32 -17.37
N ASN A 378 2.78 8.39 -16.45
CA ASN A 378 3.81 7.55 -15.83
C ASN A 378 3.74 6.08 -16.28
N LEU A 379 2.68 5.67 -16.98
CA LEU A 379 2.48 4.26 -17.36
C LEU A 379 3.61 3.77 -18.29
N ASP A 380 3.89 4.49 -19.37
CA ASP A 380 4.98 4.18 -20.31
C ASP A 380 6.35 4.19 -19.62
N ASN A 381 6.55 5.11 -18.68
CA ASN A 381 7.81 5.25 -17.95
C ASN A 381 8.05 4.13 -16.95
N ASN A 382 7.00 3.52 -16.39
CA ASN A 382 7.12 2.49 -15.36
C ASN A 382 6.98 1.07 -15.91
N VAL A 383 5.86 0.76 -16.56
CA VAL A 383 5.60 -0.56 -17.15
C VAL A 383 6.45 -0.76 -18.41
N GLY A 384 6.45 0.25 -19.30
CA GLY A 384 7.22 0.21 -20.55
C GLY A 384 8.73 0.11 -20.33
N SER A 385 9.26 0.64 -19.23
CA SER A 385 10.69 0.49 -18.92
C SER A 385 11.04 -0.89 -18.36
N ILE A 386 10.12 -1.61 -17.71
CA ILE A 386 10.32 -3.03 -17.37
C ILE A 386 10.29 -3.87 -18.64
N LEU A 387 9.38 -3.58 -19.58
CA LEU A 387 9.32 -4.27 -20.88
C LEU A 387 10.64 -4.16 -21.65
N LYS A 388 11.21 -2.95 -21.74
CA LYS A 388 12.53 -2.72 -22.37
C LYS A 388 13.67 -3.51 -21.71
N ILE A 389 13.62 -3.68 -20.38
CA ILE A 389 14.59 -4.53 -19.66
C ILE A 389 14.42 -5.99 -20.08
N TYR A 390 13.19 -6.49 -20.18
CA TYR A 390 12.93 -7.85 -20.61
C TYR A 390 13.31 -8.08 -22.08
N GLU A 391 13.07 -7.13 -22.98
CA GLU A 391 13.48 -7.19 -24.38
C GLU A 391 15.01 -7.31 -24.50
N ALA A 392 15.76 -6.48 -23.76
CA ALA A 392 17.21 -6.58 -23.72
C ALA A 392 17.66 -7.94 -23.14
N ALA A 393 17.03 -8.36 -22.03
CA ALA A 393 17.35 -9.60 -21.36
C ALA A 393 17.09 -10.85 -22.21
N ALA A 394 16.05 -10.80 -23.06
CA ALA A 394 15.72 -11.85 -24.02
C ALA A 394 16.82 -12.13 -25.06
N THR A 395 17.81 -11.22 -25.19
CA THR A 395 18.91 -11.37 -26.15
C THR A 395 20.27 -11.59 -25.51
N ALA A 396 20.45 -11.21 -24.24
CA ALA A 396 21.77 -11.12 -23.62
C ALA A 396 21.88 -11.78 -22.24
N ASN A 397 20.77 -12.18 -21.61
CA ASN A 397 20.77 -12.60 -20.20
C ASN A 397 20.22 -14.02 -20.03
N PRO A 398 21.08 -15.05 -20.15
CA PRO A 398 20.75 -16.38 -19.65
C PRO A 398 20.53 -16.35 -18.14
N LEU A 399 19.74 -17.28 -17.63
CA LEU A 399 19.42 -17.38 -16.21
C LEU A 399 20.06 -18.59 -15.57
N LYS A 400 20.47 -18.41 -14.32
CA LYS A 400 21.12 -19.44 -13.52
C LYS A 400 20.28 -19.73 -12.29
N ALA A 401 20.31 -20.98 -11.86
CA ALA A 401 19.69 -21.43 -10.62
C ALA A 401 20.74 -21.38 -9.51
N ARG A 402 20.39 -20.77 -8.38
CA ARG A 402 21.28 -20.59 -7.23
C ARG A 402 20.70 -21.25 -5.99
N LEU A 403 21.54 -21.96 -5.26
CA LEU A 403 21.23 -22.54 -3.96
C LEU A 403 22.25 -22.00 -2.95
N GLU A 404 21.78 -21.40 -1.87
CA GLU A 404 22.57 -20.88 -0.77
C GLU A 404 22.23 -21.63 0.51
N VAL A 405 23.27 -21.95 1.28
CA VAL A 405 23.14 -22.57 2.60
C VAL A 405 23.98 -21.78 3.59
N ARG A 406 23.34 -21.30 4.66
CA ARG A 406 24.00 -20.65 5.79
C ARG A 406 24.41 -21.69 6.82
N VAL A 407 25.71 -21.81 7.06
CA VAL A 407 26.30 -22.79 7.99
C VAL A 407 27.30 -22.12 8.93
N PRO A 408 27.61 -22.72 10.09
CA PRO A 408 28.73 -22.29 10.91
C PRO A 408 30.03 -22.24 10.10
N LEU A 409 30.92 -21.31 10.43
CA LEU A 409 32.21 -21.11 9.75
C LEU A 409 33.01 -22.41 9.60
N SER A 410 33.05 -23.23 10.66
CA SER A 410 33.74 -24.53 10.67
C SER A 410 33.16 -25.57 9.70
N LYS A 411 31.92 -25.42 9.25
CA LYS A 411 31.24 -26.31 8.29
C LYS A 411 31.28 -25.77 6.86
N ALA A 412 31.63 -24.49 6.70
CA ALA A 412 31.67 -23.81 5.42
C ALA A 412 32.53 -24.53 4.36
N PRO A 413 33.70 -25.14 4.62
CA PRO A 413 34.47 -25.81 3.56
C PRO A 413 33.89 -27.17 3.13
N HIS A 414 32.90 -27.71 3.85
CA HIS A 414 32.36 -29.06 3.62
C HIS A 414 30.99 -29.06 2.95
N VAL A 415 30.16 -28.05 3.22
CA VAL A 415 28.81 -27.95 2.66
C VAL A 415 28.86 -27.71 1.15
N LEU A 416 27.91 -28.29 0.41
CA LEU A 416 27.75 -28.14 -1.04
C LEU A 416 29.00 -28.52 -1.86
N THR A 417 29.81 -29.46 -1.38
CA THR A 417 31.02 -29.95 -2.10
C THR A 417 30.74 -31.17 -2.98
N GLN A 418 29.57 -31.79 -2.85
CA GLN A 418 29.21 -33.02 -3.58
C GLN A 418 27.71 -33.06 -3.84
N PHE A 419 27.33 -33.42 -5.07
CA PHE A 419 25.95 -33.64 -5.47
C PHE A 419 25.85 -34.88 -6.36
N ASN A 420 24.71 -35.57 -6.31
CA ASN A 420 24.36 -36.55 -7.32
C ASN A 420 23.91 -35.80 -8.59
N PRO A 421 24.67 -35.87 -9.71
CA PRO A 421 24.36 -35.09 -10.90
C PRO A 421 23.00 -35.45 -11.51
N THR A 422 22.60 -36.71 -11.43
CA THR A 422 21.30 -37.18 -11.93
C THR A 422 20.15 -36.59 -11.12
N VAL A 423 20.27 -36.59 -9.79
CA VAL A 423 19.23 -35.99 -8.93
C VAL A 423 19.19 -34.47 -9.14
N MET A 424 20.34 -33.79 -9.25
CA MET A 424 20.38 -32.35 -9.51
C MET A 424 19.73 -31.99 -10.84
N ARG A 425 20.03 -32.72 -11.93
CA ARG A 425 19.34 -32.55 -13.22
C ARG A 425 17.83 -32.72 -13.07
N ASN A 426 17.39 -33.73 -12.32
CA ASN A 426 15.97 -33.97 -12.06
C ASN A 426 15.29 -32.85 -11.27
N CYS A 427 16.05 -32.03 -10.52
CA CYS A 427 15.53 -30.89 -9.77
C CYS A 427 15.40 -29.59 -10.60
N LEU A 428 15.92 -29.59 -11.82
CA LEU A 428 16.05 -28.38 -12.66
C LEU A 428 15.33 -28.52 -13.99
N CYS A 429 14.78 -27.41 -14.49
CA CYS A 429 14.24 -27.29 -15.83
C CYS A 429 15.01 -26.21 -16.59
N THR A 430 15.26 -26.42 -17.88
CA THR A 430 15.92 -25.41 -18.73
C THR A 430 14.98 -24.95 -19.83
N PHE A 431 15.09 -23.69 -20.19
CA PHE A 431 14.30 -23.04 -21.24
C PHE A 431 15.23 -22.23 -22.14
N PRO A 432 15.01 -22.22 -23.46
CA PRO A 432 15.61 -21.19 -24.29
C PRO A 432 15.29 -19.81 -23.71
N TRP A 433 16.28 -18.93 -23.65
CA TRP A 433 16.10 -17.62 -23.02
C TRP A 433 14.93 -16.82 -23.61
N ALA A 434 14.67 -17.01 -24.91
CA ALA A 434 13.64 -16.29 -25.63
C ALA A 434 12.27 -16.71 -25.11
N ASP A 435 12.03 -18.02 -24.95
CA ASP A 435 10.77 -18.55 -24.44
C ASP A 435 10.51 -18.05 -23.01
N TRP A 436 11.54 -18.04 -22.15
CA TRP A 436 11.41 -17.58 -20.77
C TRP A 436 11.12 -16.07 -20.65
N TRP A 437 11.90 -15.24 -21.33
CA TRP A 437 11.71 -13.79 -21.28
C TRP A 437 10.44 -13.36 -22.02
N ASN A 438 10.12 -13.97 -23.16
CA ASN A 438 8.87 -13.70 -23.89
C ASN A 438 7.65 -14.03 -23.03
N PHE A 439 7.68 -15.10 -22.23
CA PHE A 439 6.59 -15.41 -21.29
C PHE A 439 6.34 -14.27 -20.28
N ARG A 440 7.39 -13.64 -19.76
CA ARG A 440 7.25 -12.48 -18.89
C ARG A 440 6.73 -11.26 -19.65
N MET A 441 7.24 -11.04 -20.86
CA MET A 441 6.82 -9.93 -21.72
C MET A 441 5.35 -10.00 -22.09
N ILE A 442 4.84 -11.14 -22.58
CA ILE A 442 3.42 -11.26 -22.96
C ILE A 442 2.49 -10.99 -21.77
N ARG A 443 2.86 -11.42 -20.56
CA ARG A 443 2.08 -11.15 -19.35
C ARG A 443 2.12 -9.67 -18.98
N LEU A 444 3.29 -9.04 -19.07
CA LEU A 444 3.45 -7.62 -18.83
C LEU A 444 2.69 -6.78 -19.87
N MET A 445 2.71 -7.19 -21.14
CA MET A 445 1.97 -6.55 -22.23
C MET A 445 0.46 -6.67 -22.00
N ALA A 446 -0.06 -7.84 -21.63
CA ALA A 446 -1.49 -7.99 -21.32
C ALA A 446 -1.93 -7.09 -20.15
N VAL A 447 -1.10 -6.97 -19.11
CA VAL A 447 -1.35 -5.98 -18.03
C VAL A 447 -1.29 -4.55 -18.55
N ASN A 448 -0.33 -4.24 -19.42
CA ASN A 448 -0.22 -2.91 -20.01
C ASN A 448 -1.47 -2.55 -20.82
N GLU A 449 -2.03 -3.48 -21.60
CA GLU A 449 -3.30 -3.27 -22.32
C GLU A 449 -4.46 -2.98 -21.37
N VAL A 450 -4.58 -3.74 -20.26
CA VAL A 450 -5.59 -3.50 -19.23
C VAL A 450 -5.44 -2.10 -18.62
N LEU A 451 -4.23 -1.72 -18.21
CA LEU A 451 -3.97 -0.43 -17.57
C LEU A 451 -4.14 0.74 -18.57
N ALA A 452 -3.74 0.57 -19.82
CA ALA A 452 -3.92 1.56 -20.87
C ALA A 452 -5.41 1.79 -21.15
N ALA A 453 -6.20 0.72 -21.27
CA ALA A 453 -7.65 0.81 -21.43
C ALA A 453 -8.30 1.50 -20.21
N GLN A 454 -7.93 1.13 -18.98
CA GLN A 454 -8.42 1.81 -17.76
C GLN A 454 -8.04 3.30 -17.70
N ALA A 455 -6.88 3.67 -18.25
CA ALA A 455 -6.38 5.04 -18.23
C ALA A 455 -7.18 5.97 -19.15
N VAL A 456 -7.71 5.46 -20.26
CA VAL A 456 -8.54 6.21 -21.23
C VAL A 456 -10.05 6.05 -20.99
N ALA A 457 -10.45 5.07 -20.18
CA ALA A 457 -11.85 4.80 -19.86
C ALA A 457 -12.56 5.99 -19.18
N PRO A 458 -13.90 6.10 -19.32
CA PRO A 458 -14.70 7.05 -18.56
C PRO A 458 -14.44 6.93 -17.05
N VAL A 459 -14.40 8.08 -16.39
CA VAL A 459 -14.11 8.20 -14.96
C VAL A 459 -15.04 7.31 -14.12
N LEU A 460 -16.34 7.30 -14.40
CA LEU A 460 -17.30 6.47 -13.68
C LEU A 460 -17.01 4.96 -13.80
N SER A 461 -16.54 4.51 -14.96
CA SER A 461 -16.26 3.10 -15.24
C SER A 461 -14.98 2.63 -14.54
N ARG A 462 -13.92 3.44 -14.55
CA ARG A 462 -12.62 3.08 -13.93
C ARG A 462 -12.61 3.11 -12.39
N PHE A 463 -13.52 3.85 -11.76
CA PHE A 463 -13.64 3.89 -10.29
C PHE A 463 -14.59 2.85 -9.72
N LYS A 464 -15.19 1.99 -10.56
CA LYS A 464 -15.89 0.80 -10.08
C LYS A 464 -14.93 -0.07 -9.26
N LEU A 465 -15.45 -0.68 -8.21
CA LEU A 465 -14.63 -1.45 -7.27
C LEU A 465 -13.92 -2.62 -7.97
N GLU A 466 -14.59 -3.26 -8.92
CA GLU A 466 -14.06 -4.36 -9.73
C GLU A 466 -12.94 -3.91 -10.66
N ALA A 467 -13.02 -2.68 -11.19
CA ALA A 467 -11.98 -2.09 -12.02
C ALA A 467 -10.75 -1.72 -11.17
N LEU A 468 -10.94 -1.06 -10.03
CA LEU A 468 -9.86 -0.73 -9.10
C LEU A 468 -9.20 -1.99 -8.50
N THR A 469 -9.98 -3.02 -8.22
CA THR A 469 -9.46 -4.32 -7.76
C THR A 469 -8.61 -4.97 -8.87
N LEU A 470 -9.05 -4.91 -10.13
CA LEU A 470 -8.23 -5.35 -11.26
C LEU A 470 -6.93 -4.54 -11.38
N THR A 471 -6.98 -3.21 -11.21
CA THR A 471 -5.79 -2.35 -11.22
C THR A 471 -4.79 -2.81 -10.15
N ALA A 472 -5.24 -3.03 -8.92
CA ALA A 472 -4.40 -3.52 -7.83
C ALA A 472 -3.84 -4.92 -8.13
N ALA A 473 -4.65 -5.83 -8.68
CA ALA A 473 -4.24 -7.18 -9.08
C ALA A 473 -3.15 -7.14 -10.17
N CYS A 474 -3.30 -6.26 -11.16
CA CYS A 474 -2.30 -6.00 -12.20
C CYS A 474 -0.96 -5.54 -11.61
N ILE A 475 -0.97 -4.60 -10.65
CA ILE A 475 0.24 -4.13 -9.97
C ILE A 475 0.90 -5.27 -9.19
N TRP A 476 0.12 -6.04 -8.43
CA TRP A 476 0.61 -7.21 -7.70
C TRP A 476 1.27 -8.22 -8.65
N LEU A 477 0.64 -8.50 -9.80
CA LEU A 477 1.18 -9.39 -10.83
C LEU A 477 2.48 -8.83 -11.44
N ILE A 478 2.54 -7.55 -11.82
CA ILE A 478 3.77 -6.95 -12.37
C ILE A 478 4.95 -7.15 -11.42
N ASN A 479 4.74 -6.79 -10.14
CA ASN A 479 5.78 -6.90 -9.12
C ASN A 479 6.14 -8.38 -8.87
N GLY A 480 5.18 -9.31 -8.94
CA GLY A 480 5.41 -10.75 -8.83
C GLY A 480 6.08 -11.42 -10.05
N LEU A 481 6.18 -10.75 -11.20
CA LEU A 481 6.85 -11.32 -12.39
C LEU A 481 8.36 -11.50 -12.20
N HIS A 482 8.97 -10.61 -11.42
CA HIS A 482 10.41 -10.55 -11.22
C HIS A 482 10.83 -10.44 -9.76
N SER A 483 9.86 -10.45 -8.85
CA SER A 483 10.07 -10.58 -7.41
C SER A 483 9.13 -11.65 -6.87
N ARG A 484 9.31 -12.04 -5.61
CA ARG A 484 8.34 -12.92 -4.96
C ARG A 484 6.98 -12.20 -4.90
N PRO A 485 5.87 -12.84 -5.27
CA PRO A 485 4.55 -12.25 -5.06
C PRO A 485 4.34 -11.85 -3.59
N ASP A 486 3.82 -10.65 -3.36
CA ASP A 486 3.52 -10.17 -2.00
C ASP A 486 2.44 -11.08 -1.39
N ASP A 487 2.69 -11.57 -0.18
CA ASP A 487 1.80 -12.44 0.58
C ASP A 487 1.47 -11.85 1.98
N GLY A 488 1.68 -10.55 2.17
CA GLY A 488 1.24 -9.82 3.36
C GLY A 488 -0.29 -9.72 3.47
N SER A 489 -0.80 -9.29 4.62
CA SER A 489 -2.26 -9.25 4.90
C SER A 489 -3.09 -8.55 3.81
N ALA A 490 -2.65 -7.38 3.34
CA ALA A 490 -3.31 -6.65 2.26
C ALA A 490 -3.23 -7.37 0.90
N ALA A 491 -2.11 -8.04 0.62
CA ALA A 491 -1.97 -8.83 -0.61
C ALA A 491 -2.85 -10.09 -0.56
N ARG A 492 -2.99 -10.75 0.59
CA ARG A 492 -3.91 -11.89 0.78
C ARG A 492 -5.36 -11.50 0.53
N GLN A 493 -5.80 -10.33 1.01
CA GLN A 493 -7.14 -9.79 0.72
C GLN A 493 -7.34 -9.53 -0.79
N LEU A 494 -6.33 -8.97 -1.46
CA LEU A 494 -6.37 -8.77 -2.91
C LEU A 494 -6.42 -10.09 -3.68
N ILE A 495 -5.61 -11.07 -3.28
CA ILE A 495 -5.59 -12.40 -3.89
C ILE A 495 -6.96 -13.08 -3.77
N LEU A 496 -7.61 -13.00 -2.61
CA LEU A 496 -8.98 -13.50 -2.40
C LEU A 496 -10.01 -12.79 -3.29
N ALA A 497 -9.83 -11.49 -3.55
CA ALA A 497 -10.71 -10.74 -4.43
C ALA A 497 -10.43 -11.00 -5.92
N ALA A 498 -9.20 -11.29 -6.30
CA ALA A 498 -8.77 -11.31 -7.70
C ALA A 498 -8.60 -12.70 -8.33
N LEU A 499 -8.38 -13.76 -7.54
CA LEU A 499 -8.07 -15.09 -8.07
C LEU A 499 -9.27 -16.06 -8.02
N PRO A 500 -9.19 -17.20 -8.74
CA PRO A 500 -10.10 -18.31 -8.54
C PRO A 500 -10.12 -18.82 -7.11
N LEU A 501 -11.31 -19.15 -6.61
CA LEU A 501 -11.55 -19.64 -5.25
C LEU A 501 -12.09 -21.07 -5.30
N THR A 502 -11.75 -21.85 -4.28
CA THR A 502 -12.36 -23.15 -3.98
C THR A 502 -12.72 -23.21 -2.50
N ASP A 503 -13.53 -24.19 -2.12
CA ASP A 503 -13.79 -24.47 -0.71
C ASP A 503 -12.50 -24.93 -0.01
N ALA A 504 -12.21 -24.43 1.20
CA ALA A 504 -10.98 -24.73 1.94
C ALA A 504 -10.78 -26.24 2.19
N GLU A 505 -11.87 -26.99 2.30
CA GLU A 505 -11.86 -28.43 2.56
C GLU A 505 -11.40 -29.23 1.32
N ASP A 506 -11.69 -28.72 0.12
CA ASP A 506 -11.34 -29.34 -1.16
C ASP A 506 -10.01 -28.83 -1.73
N ALA A 507 -9.42 -27.81 -1.10
CA ALA A 507 -8.21 -27.18 -1.60
C ALA A 507 -6.98 -28.09 -1.46
N ASP A 508 -6.38 -28.44 -2.59
CA ASP A 508 -5.06 -29.05 -2.62
C ASP A 508 -4.02 -28.04 -2.08
N PRO A 509 -3.31 -28.34 -0.98
CA PRO A 509 -2.28 -27.46 -0.43
C PRO A 509 -1.17 -27.11 -1.42
N ASP A 510 -0.93 -27.94 -2.44
CA ASP A 510 0.06 -27.67 -3.47
C ASP A 510 -0.37 -26.60 -4.49
N LEU A 511 -1.67 -26.31 -4.58
CA LEU A 511 -2.25 -25.27 -5.45
C LEU A 511 -2.42 -23.92 -4.74
N LEU A 512 -2.13 -23.84 -3.44
CA LEU A 512 -2.22 -22.61 -2.66
C LEU A 512 -0.98 -21.72 -2.87
N LEU A 513 -1.21 -20.41 -3.06
CA LEU A 513 -0.12 -19.42 -3.16
C LEU A 513 0.62 -19.19 -1.85
N TYR A 514 -0.09 -19.32 -0.74
CA TYR A 514 0.43 -19.09 0.59
C TYR A 514 -0.27 -19.99 1.60
N LEU A 515 0.38 -20.17 2.73
CA LEU A 515 -0.13 -20.93 3.86
C LEU A 515 -1.43 -20.35 4.40
N MET A 516 -2.49 -21.15 4.38
CA MET A 516 -3.75 -20.85 5.05
C MET A 516 -4.23 -22.03 5.89
N SER A 517 -4.91 -21.74 7.00
CA SER A 517 -5.57 -22.77 7.78
C SER A 517 -6.77 -23.30 7.01
N THR A 518 -6.67 -24.51 6.46
CA THR A 518 -7.78 -25.19 5.79
C THR A 518 -8.71 -25.93 6.76
N ARG A 519 -8.33 -26.07 8.05
CA ARG A 519 -9.18 -26.72 9.05
C ARG A 519 -10.13 -25.72 9.71
N ARG A 520 -11.43 -26.06 9.78
CA ARG A 520 -12.34 -25.54 10.81
C ARG A 520 -11.68 -25.79 12.16
N ARG A 521 -11.34 -24.73 12.92
CA ARG A 521 -11.10 -24.88 14.36
C ARG A 521 -12.42 -25.42 14.93
N GLN A 522 -12.47 -26.71 15.27
CA GLN A 522 -13.44 -27.14 16.26
C GLN A 522 -13.12 -26.35 17.54
N PRO A 523 -14.11 -25.76 18.22
CA PRO A 523 -13.89 -25.16 19.52
C PRO A 523 -13.53 -26.29 20.48
N ILE A 524 -12.24 -26.52 20.65
CA ILE A 524 -11.71 -27.33 21.73
C ILE A 524 -11.56 -26.35 22.90
N GLU A 525 -12.42 -26.50 23.90
CA GLU A 525 -12.12 -26.03 25.26
C GLU A 525 -10.85 -26.77 25.69
N ASP A 526 -9.69 -26.13 25.61
CA ASP A 526 -8.54 -26.50 26.44
C ASP A 526 -7.51 -25.35 26.45
N GLU A 527 -7.25 -24.87 27.67
CA GLU A 527 -6.25 -23.89 28.03
C GLU A 527 -4.84 -24.42 27.70
N ASN A 528 -4.06 -23.68 26.89
CA ASN A 528 -2.65 -23.36 27.14
C ASN A 528 -1.98 -22.64 25.96
N ASN A 529 -1.64 -21.37 26.21
CA ASN A 529 -0.49 -20.59 25.71
C ASN A 529 0.11 -20.91 24.32
N SER A 530 -0.32 -20.14 23.31
CA SER A 530 0.61 -19.44 22.41
C SER A 530 -0.03 -18.17 21.85
N SER A 531 0.53 -17.01 22.21
CA SER A 531 0.12 -15.70 21.71
C SER A 531 0.91 -15.40 20.43
N ASP A 532 0.23 -15.48 19.29
CA ASP A 532 0.44 -14.61 18.12
C ASP A 532 -0.48 -15.10 16.99
N SER A 533 -1.73 -14.62 17.00
CA SER A 533 -2.57 -14.68 15.81
C SER A 533 -3.55 -13.51 15.78
N ASP A 534 -3.10 -12.39 15.20
CA ASP A 534 -3.95 -11.26 14.79
C ASP A 534 -4.84 -11.67 13.61
N THR A 535 -5.87 -12.48 13.89
CA THR A 535 -6.94 -12.74 12.92
C THR A 535 -8.18 -12.01 13.40
N PRO A 536 -8.74 -11.05 12.65
CA PRO A 536 -9.95 -10.37 13.07
C PRO A 536 -11.12 -11.38 13.08
N PRO A 537 -12.00 -11.35 14.09
CA PRO A 537 -13.22 -12.16 14.09
C PRO A 537 -14.18 -11.54 13.08
N ASN A 538 -14.50 -12.25 11.99
CA ASN A 538 -15.45 -11.75 10.99
C ASN A 538 -16.74 -12.57 10.99
N ASN A 539 -17.82 -11.88 11.36
CA ASN A 539 -19.24 -12.06 11.02
C ASN A 539 -19.73 -13.41 10.44
N ASN A 540 -20.44 -14.17 11.28
CA ASN A 540 -21.81 -14.72 11.13
C ASN A 540 -22.46 -15.09 9.77
N ASN A 541 -21.71 -15.32 8.69
CA ASN A 541 -22.28 -15.97 7.50
C ASN A 541 -21.85 -17.44 7.44
N HIS A 542 -22.84 -18.33 7.45
CA HIS A 542 -22.75 -19.80 7.41
C HIS A 542 -22.09 -20.41 6.15
N HIS A 543 -21.29 -19.68 5.39
CA HIS A 543 -20.56 -20.21 4.25
C HIS A 543 -19.24 -20.84 4.69
N SER A 544 -18.92 -22.02 4.13
CA SER A 544 -17.61 -22.65 4.29
C SER A 544 -16.50 -21.65 3.91
N PRO A 545 -15.35 -21.63 4.63
CA PRO A 545 -14.26 -20.74 4.29
C PRO A 545 -13.76 -21.07 2.88
N VAL A 546 -13.69 -20.05 2.01
CA VAL A 546 -13.16 -20.18 0.65
C VAL A 546 -11.71 -19.71 0.58
N VAL A 547 -10.94 -20.31 -0.32
CA VAL A 547 -9.49 -20.10 -0.44
C VAL A 547 -9.06 -19.88 -1.88
N PRO A 548 -8.06 -19.03 -2.15
CA PRO A 548 -7.60 -18.79 -3.51
C PRO A 548 -6.68 -19.90 -3.98
N ILE A 549 -6.86 -20.34 -5.23
CA ILE A 549 -6.10 -21.44 -5.83
C ILE A 549 -5.48 -21.06 -7.17
N VAL A 550 -4.42 -21.79 -7.52
CA VAL A 550 -3.72 -21.68 -8.81
C VAL A 550 -3.73 -23.04 -9.51
N ALA A 551 -4.91 -23.47 -9.92
CA ALA A 551 -5.11 -24.81 -10.50
C ALA A 551 -4.52 -24.99 -11.91
N ASN A 552 -4.25 -23.90 -12.62
CA ASN A 552 -3.98 -23.92 -14.05
C ASN A 552 -2.48 -23.74 -14.41
N GLY A 553 -1.58 -24.17 -13.52
CA GLY A 553 -0.12 -24.15 -13.74
C GLY A 553 0.55 -22.78 -13.63
N VAL A 554 -0.24 -21.70 -13.71
CA VAL A 554 0.18 -20.31 -13.54
C VAL A 554 -0.93 -19.51 -12.87
N VAL A 555 -0.57 -18.43 -12.16
CA VAL A 555 -1.57 -17.48 -11.63
C VAL A 555 -2.37 -16.85 -12.77
N PHE A 556 -3.66 -17.17 -12.80
CA PHE A 556 -4.67 -16.47 -13.56
C PHE A 556 -5.63 -15.74 -12.62
N PHE A 557 -6.10 -14.58 -13.02
CA PHE A 557 -7.20 -13.88 -12.35
C PHE A 557 -8.51 -14.63 -12.57
N ARG A 558 -9.49 -14.39 -11.70
CA ARG A 558 -10.88 -14.69 -12.01
C ARG A 558 -11.31 -13.88 -13.24
N ARG A 559 -12.42 -14.27 -13.85
CA ARG A 559 -12.88 -13.73 -15.13
C ARG A 559 -12.80 -12.19 -15.17
N VAL A 560 -12.06 -11.69 -16.17
CA VAL A 560 -11.98 -10.26 -16.50
C VAL A 560 -13.04 -9.98 -17.55
N ILE A 561 -13.76 -8.88 -17.44
CA ILE A 561 -14.70 -8.42 -18.46
C ILE A 561 -14.00 -7.30 -19.23
N PRO A 562 -13.69 -7.52 -20.53
CA PRO A 562 -13.25 -6.43 -21.39
C PRO A 562 -14.45 -5.50 -21.63
N GLY A 563 -14.19 -4.22 -21.71
CA GLY A 563 -15.23 -3.18 -21.84
C GLY A 563 -14.57 -1.81 -21.81
N GLU A 564 -15.37 -0.74 -21.70
CA GLU A 564 -14.84 0.62 -21.67
C GLU A 564 -13.78 0.81 -20.58
N ALA A 565 -13.99 0.23 -19.40
CA ALA A 565 -12.97 0.02 -18.39
C ALA A 565 -12.89 -1.49 -18.08
N PRO A 566 -11.76 -2.17 -18.37
CA PRO A 566 -11.58 -3.54 -17.95
C PRO A 566 -11.77 -3.69 -16.44
N ARG A 567 -12.51 -4.72 -16.05
CA ARG A 567 -12.86 -4.99 -14.65
C ARG A 567 -12.93 -6.48 -14.37
N LEU A 568 -12.84 -6.87 -13.10
CA LEU A 568 -13.21 -8.23 -12.71
C LEU A 568 -14.73 -8.44 -12.87
N ARG A 569 -15.15 -9.68 -13.14
CA ARG A 569 -16.59 -10.05 -13.15
C ARG A 569 -17.22 -9.72 -11.79
N ILE A 570 -18.45 -9.21 -11.85
CA ILE A 570 -19.23 -8.85 -10.66
C ILE A 570 -19.67 -10.12 -9.92
N GLY A 571 -19.87 -10.02 -8.61
CA GLY A 571 -20.43 -11.11 -7.78
C GLY A 571 -19.42 -11.96 -7.02
N GLY A 572 -18.11 -11.70 -7.16
CA GLY A 572 -17.08 -12.30 -6.31
C GLY A 572 -16.70 -11.42 -5.11
N LEU A 573 -15.77 -11.92 -4.27
CA LEU A 573 -15.24 -11.14 -3.14
C LEU A 573 -14.62 -9.82 -3.59
N THR A 574 -14.72 -8.79 -2.74
CA THR A 574 -14.21 -7.45 -3.00
C THR A 574 -13.04 -7.12 -2.09
N LEU A 575 -12.17 -6.20 -2.55
CA LEU A 575 -11.04 -5.73 -1.75
C LEU A 575 -11.55 -4.88 -0.57
N ALA A 576 -11.31 -5.35 0.66
CA ALA A 576 -11.68 -4.64 1.88
C ALA A 576 -10.84 -3.35 2.06
N GLU A 577 -11.37 -2.41 2.84
CA GLU A 577 -10.78 -1.06 2.98
C GLU A 577 -9.32 -1.03 3.47
N PRO A 578 -8.88 -1.88 4.43
CA PRO A 578 -7.47 -1.93 4.82
C PRO A 578 -6.56 -2.37 3.67
N GLY A 579 -6.98 -3.39 2.91
CA GLY A 579 -6.27 -3.83 1.71
C GLY A 579 -6.25 -2.73 0.65
N PHE A 580 -7.39 -2.08 0.41
CA PHE A 580 -7.51 -0.96 -0.52
C PHE A 580 -6.54 0.17 -0.16
N SER A 581 -6.54 0.59 1.11
CA SER A 581 -5.67 1.66 1.62
C SER A 581 -4.18 1.32 1.48
N TYR A 582 -3.79 0.06 1.64
CA TYR A 582 -2.41 -0.37 1.41
C TYR A 582 -2.00 -0.23 -0.07
N TRP A 583 -2.84 -0.67 -1.00
CA TRP A 583 -2.53 -0.65 -2.43
C TRP A 583 -2.56 0.76 -3.02
N PHE A 584 -3.51 1.58 -2.60
CA PHE A 584 -3.73 2.92 -3.15
C PHE A 584 -3.12 4.06 -2.32
N GLY A 585 -2.65 3.76 -1.10
CA GLY A 585 -2.09 4.75 -0.16
C GLY A 585 -3.12 5.71 0.45
N MET A 586 -4.41 5.46 0.22
CA MET A 586 -5.55 6.22 0.72
C MET A 586 -6.84 5.39 0.62
N ASP A 587 -7.87 5.80 1.35
CA ASP A 587 -9.20 5.17 1.23
C ASP A 587 -9.88 5.51 -0.10
N ARG A 588 -10.98 4.80 -0.39
CA ARG A 588 -11.71 4.94 -1.67
C ARG A 588 -12.25 6.33 -1.92
N GLU A 589 -12.80 6.97 -0.89
CA GLU A 589 -13.38 8.31 -1.01
C GLU A 589 -12.30 9.32 -1.40
N HIS A 590 -11.13 9.26 -0.75
CA HIS A 590 -9.99 10.10 -1.08
C HIS A 590 -9.41 9.78 -2.45
N LEU A 591 -9.40 8.52 -2.87
CA LEU A 591 -8.95 8.14 -4.22
C LEU A 591 -9.86 8.71 -5.29
N GLU A 592 -11.17 8.53 -5.15
CA GLU A 592 -12.16 9.13 -6.03
C GLU A 592 -12.02 10.66 -6.03
N ALA A 593 -11.96 11.30 -4.88
CA ALA A 593 -11.77 12.76 -4.81
C ALA A 593 -10.48 13.22 -5.51
N LYS A 594 -9.40 12.42 -5.42
CA LYS A 594 -8.11 12.72 -6.06
C LYS A 594 -8.20 12.66 -7.58
N TYR A 595 -8.83 11.61 -8.11
CA TYR A 595 -8.70 11.24 -9.52
C TYR A 595 -10.01 11.35 -10.34
N ARG A 596 -11.20 11.39 -9.74
CA ARG A 596 -12.53 11.43 -10.38
C ARG A 596 -12.93 12.81 -10.94
N ARG A 597 -11.97 13.64 -11.32
CA ARG A 597 -12.24 15.08 -11.50
C ARG A 597 -13.18 15.40 -12.67
N THR A 598 -14.39 15.85 -12.36
CA THR A 598 -15.03 16.99 -13.05
C THR A 598 -14.62 18.30 -12.39
N GLY A 599 -13.37 18.71 -12.60
CA GLY A 599 -12.83 19.96 -12.06
C GLY A 599 -11.40 19.83 -11.52
N ILE A 600 -10.49 20.60 -12.10
CA ILE A 600 -9.04 20.54 -11.85
C ILE A 600 -8.73 21.05 -10.43
N VAL A 601 -8.43 20.13 -9.49
CA VAL A 601 -7.77 20.45 -8.20
C VAL A 601 -6.24 20.48 -8.40
N ASP A 602 -5.46 21.24 -7.63
CA ASP A 602 -3.99 21.20 -7.74
C ASP A 602 -3.43 19.94 -7.04
N LYS A 603 -2.40 19.30 -7.60
CA LYS A 603 -1.70 18.14 -7.01
C LYS A 603 -1.17 18.43 -5.58
N ASN A 604 -0.90 19.69 -5.26
CA ASN A 604 -0.34 20.09 -3.96
C ASN A 604 -1.35 20.12 -2.80
N VAL A 605 -2.66 20.01 -3.06
CA VAL A 605 -3.72 20.19 -2.03
C VAL A 605 -3.98 18.93 -1.22
N ILE A 606 -3.77 17.73 -1.79
CA ILE A 606 -4.16 16.46 -1.13
C ILE A 606 -3.33 16.19 0.12
N ALA A 607 -2.10 16.72 0.18
CA ALA A 607 -1.26 16.61 1.37
C ALA A 607 -1.65 17.56 2.52
N THR A 608 -2.57 18.51 2.31
CA THR A 608 -2.81 19.62 3.25
C THR A 608 -4.28 19.97 3.51
N ILE A 609 -5.24 19.09 3.17
CA ILE A 609 -6.65 19.27 3.58
C ILE A 609 -6.77 19.09 5.10
N ARG A 610 -6.37 20.11 5.87
CA ARG A 610 -6.86 20.31 7.23
C ARG A 610 -8.22 20.95 7.09
N SER A 611 -9.29 20.17 7.31
CA SER A 611 -10.59 20.77 7.58
C SER A 611 -10.43 21.69 8.79
N THR A 612 -10.45 23.00 8.56
CA THR A 612 -10.38 24.00 9.65
C THR A 612 -11.73 24.20 10.33
N THR A 613 -12.78 23.56 9.83
CA THR A 613 -14.09 23.50 10.48
C THR A 613 -14.25 22.13 11.14
N SER A 614 -14.54 22.15 12.45
CA SER A 614 -14.82 20.97 13.28
C SER A 614 -16.18 20.31 12.96
N LYS A 615 -16.93 20.83 11.99
CA LYS A 615 -18.24 20.31 11.58
C LYS A 615 -18.07 19.17 10.57
N ARG A 616 -18.54 17.98 10.93
CA ARG A 616 -18.58 16.76 10.09
C ARG A 616 -19.24 17.03 8.72
N ARG A 617 -19.01 16.13 7.76
CA ARG A 617 -19.69 16.13 6.45
C ARG A 617 -21.22 16.14 6.66
N THR A 618 -21.96 16.88 5.84
CA THR A 618 -23.42 16.90 5.94
C THR A 618 -23.99 15.56 5.49
N LEU A 619 -24.96 15.03 6.25
CA LEU A 619 -25.67 13.82 5.87
C LEU A 619 -26.59 14.09 4.68
N PRO A 620 -26.75 13.11 3.76
CA PRO A 620 -27.71 13.20 2.67
C PRO A 620 -29.11 13.56 3.17
N TYR A 621 -29.83 14.27 2.31
CA TYR A 621 -31.21 14.64 2.51
C TYR A 621 -32.09 13.40 2.30
N HIS A 622 -32.81 13.02 3.34
CA HIS A 622 -33.83 11.98 3.29
C HIS A 622 -35.18 12.64 3.56
N SER A 623 -36.14 12.44 2.64
CA SER A 623 -37.53 12.84 2.90
C SER A 623 -38.06 11.95 4.02
N ASN A 624 -38.34 12.53 5.19
CA ASN A 624 -38.85 11.80 6.35
C ASN A 624 -40.29 11.28 6.17
N ASN A 625 -40.94 11.57 5.04
CA ASN A 625 -42.29 11.14 4.74
C ASN A 625 -42.30 10.25 3.50
N ASP A 626 -43.05 9.14 3.55
CA ASP A 626 -43.43 8.28 2.41
C ASP A 626 -44.21 9.05 1.30
N ILE A 627 -44.41 10.35 1.48
CA ILE A 627 -45.05 11.27 0.54
C ILE A 627 -43.94 11.92 -0.27
N ARG A 628 -43.87 11.62 -1.58
CA ARG A 628 -42.98 12.33 -2.51
C ARG A 628 -43.30 13.82 -2.45
N PRO A 629 -42.34 14.69 -2.05
CA PRO A 629 -42.58 16.13 -2.04
C PRO A 629 -42.85 16.61 -3.47
N SER A 630 -43.76 17.58 -3.62
CA SER A 630 -44.02 18.22 -4.92
C SER A 630 -42.72 18.79 -5.49
N PRO A 631 -42.40 18.55 -6.77
CA PRO A 631 -41.19 19.08 -7.37
C PRO A 631 -41.18 20.62 -7.31
N LEU A 632 -40.02 21.18 -6.99
CA LEU A 632 -39.78 22.63 -6.91
C LEU A 632 -39.57 23.28 -8.27
N PHE A 633 -39.38 22.46 -9.30
CA PHE A 633 -39.06 22.86 -10.66
C PHE A 633 -40.00 22.16 -11.64
N ASP A 634 -40.15 22.74 -12.84
CA ASP A 634 -40.93 22.21 -13.95
C ASP A 634 -40.09 22.18 -15.24
N PHE A 635 -38.91 21.58 -15.14
CA PHE A 635 -38.04 21.35 -16.30
C PHE A 635 -38.58 20.22 -17.18
N ALA A 636 -39.25 19.21 -16.60
CA ALA A 636 -39.90 18.16 -17.38
C ALA A 636 -41.03 18.74 -18.25
N GLY A 637 -41.86 19.65 -17.71
CA GLY A 637 -42.89 20.36 -18.49
C GLY A 637 -42.32 21.24 -19.61
N GLN A 638 -41.06 21.68 -19.49
CA GLN A 638 -40.31 22.38 -20.54
C GLN A 638 -39.68 21.44 -21.58
N GLY A 639 -39.93 20.13 -21.48
CA GLY A 639 -39.38 19.12 -22.39
C GLY A 639 -37.91 18.76 -22.11
N LEU A 640 -37.38 19.12 -20.94
CA LEU A 640 -36.02 18.76 -20.54
C LEU A 640 -36.02 17.43 -19.77
N SER A 641 -35.02 16.60 -20.02
CA SER A 641 -34.82 15.34 -19.30
C SER A 641 -33.34 15.11 -19.02
N LEU A 642 -33.06 14.43 -17.91
CA LEU A 642 -31.71 13.95 -17.66
C LEU A 642 -31.47 12.72 -18.55
N PRO A 643 -30.30 12.61 -19.21
CA PRO A 643 -29.94 11.38 -19.90
C PRO A 643 -29.98 10.24 -18.88
N ASP A 644 -30.31 9.02 -19.31
CA ASP A 644 -30.28 7.86 -18.42
C ASP A 644 -28.92 7.76 -17.70
N PRO A 645 -28.88 7.21 -16.47
CA PRO A 645 -27.59 6.91 -15.87
C PRO A 645 -26.79 6.09 -16.88
N VAL A 646 -25.49 6.33 -17.02
CA VAL A 646 -24.62 5.45 -17.80
C VAL A 646 -24.75 4.08 -17.16
N ALA A 647 -25.62 3.25 -17.73
CA ALA A 647 -25.78 1.88 -17.34
C ALA A 647 -24.47 1.21 -17.75
N ASP A 648 -23.85 0.49 -16.82
CA ASP A 648 -22.95 -0.60 -17.21
C ASP A 648 -23.73 -1.41 -18.24
N ASP A 649 -23.18 -1.61 -19.43
CA ASP A 649 -23.79 -2.47 -20.45
C ASP A 649 -24.01 -3.88 -19.88
N GLY A 650 -23.38 -4.19 -18.73
CA GLY A 650 -23.96 -5.05 -17.72
C GLY A 650 -24.24 -6.44 -18.26
N SER A 651 -23.44 -6.88 -19.23
CA SER A 651 -23.60 -8.17 -19.89
C SER A 651 -23.45 -9.34 -18.91
N ASP A 652 -22.94 -9.10 -17.69
CA ASP A 652 -22.87 -10.04 -16.57
C ASP A 652 -23.86 -9.74 -15.41
N ASN A 653 -24.74 -8.74 -15.53
CA ASN A 653 -25.76 -8.41 -14.52
C ASN A 653 -26.97 -9.35 -14.54
N GLU A 654 -27.16 -10.15 -15.60
CA GLU A 654 -28.28 -11.10 -15.72
C GLU A 654 -28.28 -12.16 -14.60
N ASP A 655 -27.13 -12.39 -13.96
CA ASP A 655 -26.95 -13.39 -12.89
C ASP A 655 -27.06 -12.80 -11.47
N GLN A 656 -27.28 -11.49 -11.29
CA GLN A 656 -27.62 -10.96 -9.97
C GLN A 656 -29.07 -11.33 -9.64
N PRO A 657 -29.38 -11.84 -8.43
CA PRO A 657 -30.77 -11.85 -7.98
C PRO A 657 -31.26 -10.42 -8.06
N ALA A 658 -32.29 -10.18 -8.89
CA ALA A 658 -32.83 -8.85 -9.11
C ALA A 658 -32.93 -8.16 -7.74
N PRO A 659 -32.23 -7.04 -7.51
CA PRO A 659 -32.38 -6.33 -6.24
C PRO A 659 -33.88 -6.12 -6.08
N ALA A 660 -34.43 -6.59 -4.95
CA ALA A 660 -35.86 -6.59 -4.69
C ALA A 660 -36.40 -5.28 -5.22
N ALA A 661 -37.17 -5.34 -6.31
CA ALA A 661 -37.48 -4.16 -7.09
C ALA A 661 -38.20 -3.19 -6.16
N THR A 662 -37.47 -2.22 -5.62
CA THR A 662 -38.10 -1.05 -5.06
C THR A 662 -38.75 -0.44 -6.28
N ALA A 663 -40.06 -0.65 -6.41
CA ALA A 663 -40.94 -0.15 -7.45
C ALA A 663 -41.06 1.38 -7.42
N ALA A 664 -39.96 2.08 -7.12
CA ALA A 664 -39.85 3.50 -7.23
C ALA A 664 -39.57 3.81 -8.70
N SER A 665 -40.59 4.31 -9.41
CA SER A 665 -40.44 4.87 -10.74
C SER A 665 -39.22 5.81 -10.77
N PRO A 666 -38.38 5.77 -11.83
CA PRO A 666 -37.18 6.58 -11.91
C PRO A 666 -37.52 8.05 -11.63
N LEU A 667 -36.80 8.64 -10.68
CA LEU A 667 -37.00 10.05 -10.30
C LEU A 667 -36.85 10.94 -11.53
N SER A 668 -37.83 11.80 -11.76
CA SER A 668 -37.83 12.78 -12.85
C SER A 668 -36.66 13.78 -12.68
N ILE A 669 -36.38 14.56 -13.73
CA ILE A 669 -35.40 15.65 -13.62
C ILE A 669 -35.79 16.62 -12.48
N ASP A 670 -37.08 16.91 -12.34
CA ASP A 670 -37.59 17.83 -11.33
C ASP A 670 -37.46 17.28 -9.92
N ASP A 671 -37.73 15.99 -9.73
CA ASP A 671 -37.51 15.32 -8.43
C ASP A 671 -36.04 15.41 -8.01
N LYS A 672 -35.11 15.07 -8.92
CA LYS A 672 -33.67 15.07 -8.63
C LYS A 672 -33.14 16.48 -8.34
N LEU A 673 -33.57 17.47 -9.12
CA LEU A 673 -33.16 18.86 -8.90
C LEU A 673 -33.78 19.44 -7.63
N SER A 674 -34.99 19.00 -7.27
CA SER A 674 -35.62 19.36 -5.99
C SER A 674 -34.86 18.80 -4.81
N ILE A 675 -34.43 17.53 -4.88
CA ILE A 675 -33.59 16.91 -3.84
C ILE A 675 -32.25 17.66 -3.72
N LEU A 676 -31.58 17.93 -4.84
CA LEU A 676 -30.33 18.67 -4.87
C LEU A 676 -30.49 20.08 -4.25
N TRP A 677 -31.58 20.78 -4.59
CA TRP A 677 -31.88 22.10 -4.05
C TRP A 677 -32.16 22.07 -2.55
N LYS A 678 -32.94 21.10 -2.06
CA LYS A 678 -33.17 20.91 -0.62
C LYS A 678 -31.88 20.59 0.13
N GLN A 679 -31.01 19.75 -0.44
CA GLN A 679 -29.69 19.50 0.11
C GLN A 679 -28.86 20.79 0.16
N PHE A 680 -28.92 21.64 -0.86
CA PHE A 680 -28.24 22.93 -0.89
C PHE A 680 -28.71 23.86 0.24
N VAL A 681 -30.03 23.98 0.44
CA VAL A 681 -30.62 24.74 1.53
C VAL A 681 -30.16 24.22 2.89
N LYS A 682 -30.22 22.89 3.10
CA LYS A 682 -29.74 22.22 4.31
C LYS A 682 -28.26 22.50 4.57
N ASP A 683 -27.42 22.39 3.54
CA ASP A 683 -25.97 22.58 3.65
C ASP A 683 -25.58 24.02 3.95
N ILE A 684 -26.31 25.02 3.42
CA ILE A 684 -26.10 26.43 3.76
C ILE A 684 -26.30 26.65 5.26
N VAL A 685 -27.41 26.15 5.81
CA VAL A 685 -27.80 26.33 7.22
C VAL A 685 -26.86 25.55 8.14
N TRP A 686 -26.62 24.27 7.87
CA TRP A 686 -25.77 23.40 8.69
C TRP A 686 -24.33 23.92 8.77
N LYS A 687 -23.78 24.39 7.65
CA LYS A 687 -22.40 24.90 7.57
C LYS A 687 -22.28 26.37 7.96
N SER A 688 -23.34 26.99 8.49
CA SER A 688 -23.26 28.34 9.08
C SER A 688 -22.16 28.39 10.15
N PRO A 689 -21.33 29.45 10.22
CA PRO A 689 -20.21 29.53 11.15
C PRO A 689 -20.61 29.52 12.63
N ASN A 690 -19.72 29.00 13.48
CA ASN A 690 -19.83 29.10 14.94
C ASN A 690 -18.88 30.21 15.47
N PRO A 691 -19.16 30.80 16.65
CA PRO A 691 -18.19 31.57 17.43
C PRO A 691 -16.93 30.75 17.74
N HIS A 692 -15.82 31.42 18.06
CA HIS A 692 -14.53 30.75 18.28
C HIS A 692 -14.62 29.71 19.43
N GLY A 693 -14.45 28.42 19.12
CA GLY A 693 -14.57 27.30 20.06
C GLY A 693 -15.60 26.26 19.57
N ILE A 694 -15.23 24.98 19.60
CA ILE A 694 -16.02 23.88 19.00
C ILE A 694 -17.42 23.74 19.63
N MET A 695 -17.54 24.03 20.92
CA MET A 695 -18.75 23.88 21.74
C MET A 695 -19.75 25.03 21.59
N ASN A 696 -19.39 26.11 20.89
CA ASN A 696 -20.29 27.26 20.78
C ASN A 696 -21.38 27.02 19.74
N ALA A 697 -22.63 27.35 20.09
CA ALA A 697 -23.76 27.32 19.19
C ALA A 697 -23.53 28.20 17.94
N SER A 698 -24.13 27.80 16.82
CA SER A 698 -24.06 28.53 15.55
C SER A 698 -24.45 30.00 15.69
N TYR A 699 -23.88 30.88 14.85
CA TYR A 699 -24.37 32.25 14.73
C TYR A 699 -25.80 32.33 14.22
N LEU A 700 -26.28 31.29 13.54
CA LEU A 700 -27.65 31.18 13.08
C LEU A 700 -28.49 30.47 14.15
N ARG A 701 -29.60 31.10 14.57
CA ARG A 701 -30.51 30.67 15.66
C ARG A 701 -31.46 29.55 15.21
N VAL A 702 -30.89 28.45 14.72
CA VAL A 702 -31.62 27.22 14.38
C VAL A 702 -31.10 26.12 15.30
N SER A 703 -31.97 25.37 15.98
CA SER A 703 -31.54 24.28 16.85
C SER A 703 -30.83 23.18 16.06
N GLU A 704 -29.92 22.42 16.69
CA GLU A 704 -29.19 21.35 16.00
C GLU A 704 -30.14 20.30 15.38
N HIS A 705 -31.25 19.99 16.07
CA HIS A 705 -32.29 19.12 15.55
C HIS A 705 -32.98 19.70 14.30
N GLU A 706 -33.34 20.99 14.32
CA GLU A 706 -33.92 21.68 13.16
C GLU A 706 -32.93 21.78 11.99
N GLN A 707 -31.62 21.88 12.25
CA GLN A 707 -30.59 21.91 11.20
C GLN A 707 -30.46 20.56 10.48
N MET A 708 -30.72 19.43 11.15
CA MET A 708 -30.64 18.09 10.55
C MET A 708 -31.77 17.80 9.55
N THR A 709 -32.95 18.39 9.76
CA THR A 709 -34.16 18.18 8.95
C THR A 709 -34.57 19.45 8.18
N PHE A 710 -33.62 20.35 7.93
CA PHE A 710 -33.92 21.68 7.40
C PHE A 710 -34.27 21.64 5.90
N GLU A 711 -35.52 21.99 5.55
CA GLU A 711 -36.00 22.04 4.14
C GLU A 711 -36.63 23.39 3.75
N ARG A 712 -36.65 24.34 4.68
CA ARG A 712 -37.48 25.55 4.64
C ARG A 712 -36.71 26.72 4.04
N GLU A 713 -37.22 27.35 2.98
CA GLU A 713 -36.59 28.52 2.37
C GLU A 713 -36.97 29.85 3.08
N GLU A 714 -37.95 29.80 3.99
CA GLU A 714 -38.55 30.96 4.65
C GLU A 714 -37.53 31.78 5.46
N ILE A 715 -36.50 31.12 6.00
CA ILE A 715 -35.35 31.75 6.65
C ILE A 715 -34.67 32.78 5.75
N PHE A 716 -34.52 32.49 4.45
CA PHE A 716 -33.84 33.38 3.51
C PHE A 716 -34.74 34.54 3.06
N LYS A 717 -36.04 34.47 3.36
CA LYS A 717 -37.03 35.54 3.11
C LYS A 717 -37.23 36.44 4.34
N ASN A 718 -36.73 36.06 5.52
CA ASN A 718 -36.88 36.85 6.75
C ASN A 718 -35.76 37.90 6.90
N LEU A 719 -36.14 39.18 6.89
CA LEU A 719 -35.24 40.35 7.09
C LEU A 719 -35.14 40.81 8.55
N ARG A 720 -35.83 40.15 9.48
CA ARG A 720 -35.68 40.37 10.93
C ARG A 720 -34.45 39.64 11.42
N LEU A 721 -33.28 40.26 11.21
CA LEU A 721 -31.99 39.68 11.58
C LEU A 721 -31.90 39.20 13.04
N PRO A 722 -32.54 39.87 14.05
CA PRO A 722 -32.54 39.38 15.42
C PRO A 722 -33.22 38.04 15.65
N GLU A 723 -34.18 37.65 14.80
CA GLU A 723 -34.85 36.35 14.88
C GLU A 723 -33.94 35.23 14.35
N LEU A 724 -33.10 35.55 13.37
CA LEU A 724 -32.26 34.58 12.66
C LEU A 724 -30.84 34.46 13.21
N TRP A 725 -30.25 35.54 13.70
CA TRP A 725 -28.82 35.61 13.97
C TRP A 725 -28.51 35.98 15.43
N THR A 726 -27.40 35.48 15.96
CA THR A 726 -26.79 35.96 17.21
C THR A 726 -25.84 37.13 16.90
N SER A 727 -25.11 37.05 15.79
CA SER A 727 -24.37 38.17 15.21
C SER A 727 -24.14 37.91 13.72
N VAL A 728 -24.25 38.95 12.90
CA VAL A 728 -24.07 38.87 11.44
C VAL A 728 -23.55 40.19 10.89
N TYR A 729 -22.79 40.12 9.81
CA TYR A 729 -22.45 41.27 8.96
C TYR A 729 -23.35 41.26 7.74
N TYR A 730 -24.01 42.37 7.44
CA TYR A 730 -24.88 42.49 6.29
C TYR A 730 -24.52 43.70 5.42
N LYS A 731 -24.85 43.63 4.13
CA LYS A 731 -24.74 44.74 3.17
C LYS A 731 -25.81 44.56 2.10
N ASN A 732 -26.39 45.65 1.61
CA ASN A 732 -27.19 45.62 0.38
C ASN A 732 -26.28 45.28 -0.81
N GLY A 733 -26.48 44.09 -1.39
CA GLY A 733 -25.77 43.65 -2.58
C GLY A 733 -26.39 44.21 -3.85
N THR A 734 -25.58 44.39 -4.89
CA THR A 734 -26.12 44.55 -6.26
C THR A 734 -26.54 43.19 -6.81
N MET A 735 -27.37 43.17 -7.87
CA MET A 735 -27.70 41.91 -8.55
C MET A 735 -26.44 41.23 -9.14
N ASN A 736 -25.41 42.00 -9.49
CA ASN A 736 -24.13 41.45 -9.91
C ASN A 736 -23.38 40.77 -8.75
N ASP A 737 -23.49 41.30 -7.52
CA ASP A 737 -22.93 40.65 -6.34
C ASP A 737 -23.64 39.32 -6.05
N TRP A 738 -24.96 39.28 -6.22
CA TRP A 738 -25.79 38.07 -6.08
C TRP A 738 -25.43 37.02 -7.14
N GLN A 739 -25.36 37.41 -8.41
CA GLN A 739 -24.92 36.52 -9.49
C GLN A 739 -23.52 35.95 -9.22
N ARG A 740 -22.58 36.79 -8.79
CA ARG A 740 -21.22 36.33 -8.46
C ARG A 740 -21.25 35.31 -7.31
N CYS A 741 -22.07 35.52 -6.29
CA CYS A 741 -22.17 34.58 -5.18
C CYS A 741 -22.80 33.25 -5.62
N PHE A 742 -23.83 33.32 -6.48
CA PHE A 742 -24.42 32.15 -7.12
C PHE A 742 -23.41 31.37 -7.95
N ASP A 743 -22.60 32.05 -8.77
CA ASP A 743 -21.57 31.42 -9.59
C ASP A 743 -20.44 30.77 -8.78
N HIS A 744 -20.33 31.04 -7.48
CA HIS A 744 -19.47 30.29 -6.57
C HIS A 744 -20.18 29.07 -5.98
N MET A 745 -21.47 29.21 -5.59
CA MET A 745 -22.26 28.12 -5.00
C MET A 745 -22.58 27.02 -6.01
N PHE A 746 -22.93 27.42 -7.23
CA PHE A 746 -23.13 26.59 -8.40
C PHE A 746 -22.16 27.09 -9.47
N PRO A 747 -20.97 26.47 -9.63
CA PRO A 747 -20.04 26.84 -10.71
C PRO A 747 -20.52 26.33 -12.07
N SER A 748 -20.20 27.06 -13.15
CA SER A 748 -20.47 26.63 -14.53
C SER A 748 -19.53 25.51 -14.93
N LEU A 749 -19.87 24.77 -15.99
CA LEU A 749 -18.99 23.75 -16.56
C LEU A 749 -17.61 24.34 -16.88
N GLY A 750 -16.54 23.65 -16.45
CA GLY A 750 -15.15 24.04 -16.73
C GLY A 750 -14.56 25.15 -15.84
N LYS A 751 -15.33 25.75 -14.91
CA LYS A 751 -14.80 26.78 -14.00
C LYS A 751 -13.80 26.16 -13.01
N LYS A 752 -12.53 26.56 -13.11
CA LYS A 752 -11.45 26.06 -12.22
C LYS A 752 -11.64 26.60 -10.80
N ILE A 753 -11.82 25.68 -9.85
CA ILE A 753 -11.88 25.97 -8.42
C ILE A 753 -10.45 26.20 -7.91
N SER A 754 -10.25 27.18 -7.03
CA SER A 754 -8.93 27.45 -6.47
C SER A 754 -8.48 26.31 -5.55
N SER A 755 -7.17 26.03 -5.54
CA SER A 755 -6.53 25.08 -4.62
C SER A 755 -6.74 25.44 -3.13
N SER A 756 -7.15 26.66 -2.81
CA SER A 756 -7.40 27.11 -1.44
C SER A 756 -8.84 26.86 -0.95
N THR A 757 -9.66 26.08 -1.67
CA THR A 757 -11.10 25.97 -1.39
C THR A 757 -11.42 25.24 -0.09
N GLN A 758 -11.99 25.98 0.85
CA GLN A 758 -12.52 25.58 2.14
C GLN A 758 -14.04 25.33 2.06
N ASN A 759 -14.54 24.38 2.84
CA ASN A 759 -15.96 24.06 3.06
C ASN A 759 -16.74 23.41 1.91
N TYR A 760 -16.63 23.85 0.65
CA TYR A 760 -17.43 23.30 -0.46
C TYR A 760 -17.30 21.76 -0.64
N PRO A 761 -16.09 21.15 -0.61
CA PRO A 761 -15.97 19.69 -0.74
C PRO A 761 -16.61 18.89 0.40
N SER A 762 -16.86 19.53 1.55
CA SER A 762 -17.52 18.91 2.70
C SER A 762 -19.05 19.01 2.68
N GLN A 763 -19.61 19.62 1.62
CA GLN A 763 -21.03 19.85 1.41
C GLN A 763 -21.58 18.85 0.40
N GLU A 764 -22.58 18.10 0.81
CA GLU A 764 -23.20 17.05 0.02
C GLU A 764 -23.88 17.58 -1.25
N TYR A 765 -24.52 18.76 -1.20
CA TYR A 765 -25.13 19.38 -2.38
C TYR A 765 -24.08 19.64 -3.47
N TYR A 766 -22.87 20.02 -3.07
CA TYR A 766 -21.80 20.37 -3.98
C TYR A 766 -21.28 19.13 -4.70
N ASN A 767 -21.19 18.00 -3.98
CA ASN A 767 -20.85 16.70 -4.56
C ASN A 767 -21.93 16.23 -5.54
N GLN A 768 -23.21 16.35 -5.16
CA GLN A 768 -24.33 16.02 -6.04
C GLN A 768 -24.38 16.91 -7.29
N TRP A 769 -24.11 18.22 -7.16
CA TRP A 769 -24.01 19.15 -8.29
C TRP A 769 -22.89 18.76 -9.25
N ASN A 770 -21.70 18.44 -8.74
CA ASN A 770 -20.57 18.04 -9.60
C ASN A 770 -20.83 16.69 -10.31
N ALA A 771 -21.48 15.74 -9.63
CA ALA A 771 -21.91 14.48 -10.23
C ALA A 771 -22.97 14.70 -11.32
N LEU A 772 -23.88 15.65 -11.12
CA LEU A 772 -24.82 16.07 -12.14
C LEU A 772 -24.09 16.68 -13.34
N LEU A 773 -23.19 17.65 -13.12
CA LEU A 773 -22.39 18.27 -14.19
C LEU A 773 -21.62 17.23 -15.02
N GLU A 774 -21.08 16.19 -14.38
CA GLU A 774 -20.41 15.07 -15.07
C GLU A 774 -21.36 14.31 -16.00
N ARG A 775 -22.56 14.00 -15.50
CA ARG A 775 -23.60 13.26 -16.24
C ARG A 775 -24.11 14.01 -17.47
N ILE A 776 -24.16 15.35 -17.42
CA ILE A 776 -24.73 16.19 -18.49
C ILE A 776 -23.69 17.11 -19.13
N GLN A 777 -22.40 16.78 -19.02
CA GLN A 777 -21.30 17.61 -19.53
C GLN A 777 -21.35 17.87 -21.04
N ASP A 778 -21.91 16.92 -21.80
CA ASP A 778 -22.16 16.98 -23.24
C ASP A 778 -23.38 17.87 -23.60
N LYS A 779 -24.17 18.29 -22.60
CA LYS A 779 -25.37 19.13 -22.76
C LYS A 779 -25.19 20.48 -22.03
N PRO A 780 -24.27 21.35 -22.46
CA PRO A 780 -23.99 22.62 -21.77
C PRO A 780 -25.21 23.55 -21.68
N LYS A 781 -26.13 23.48 -22.64
CA LYS A 781 -27.39 24.23 -22.59
C LYS A 781 -28.29 23.79 -21.43
N LEU A 782 -28.40 22.48 -21.19
CA LEU A 782 -29.18 21.95 -20.07
C LEU A 782 -28.60 22.39 -18.72
N ILE A 783 -27.27 22.40 -18.59
CA ILE A 783 -26.60 22.93 -17.40
C ILE A 783 -26.99 24.40 -17.17
N GLU A 784 -26.95 25.21 -18.23
CA GLU A 784 -27.29 26.62 -18.14
C GLU A 784 -28.78 26.86 -17.81
N ASP A 785 -29.68 26.05 -18.34
CA ASP A 785 -31.10 26.13 -18.04
C ASP A 785 -31.40 25.74 -16.57
N ILE A 786 -30.73 24.69 -16.06
CA ILE A 786 -30.81 24.30 -14.65
C ILE A 786 -30.29 25.43 -13.74
N ARG A 787 -29.12 26.00 -14.08
CA ARG A 787 -28.55 27.15 -13.35
C ARG A 787 -29.49 28.34 -13.33
N LYS A 788 -30.12 28.67 -14.47
CA LYS A 788 -31.11 29.75 -14.54
C LYS A 788 -32.30 29.49 -13.63
N GLY A 789 -32.83 28.27 -13.60
CA GLY A 789 -33.93 27.92 -12.68
C GLY A 789 -33.52 28.01 -11.21
N PHE A 790 -32.32 27.54 -10.86
CA PHE A 790 -31.77 27.69 -9.51
C PHE A 790 -31.57 29.16 -9.13
N TYR A 791 -31.05 29.97 -10.06
CA TYR A 791 -30.85 31.40 -9.81
C TYR A 791 -32.18 32.15 -9.67
N ALA A 792 -33.17 31.86 -10.53
CA ALA A 792 -34.51 32.44 -10.43
C ALA A 792 -35.14 32.19 -9.05
N ARG A 793 -34.95 30.98 -8.50
CA ARG A 793 -35.42 30.65 -7.16
C ARG A 793 -34.63 31.36 -6.05
N ILE A 794 -33.31 31.49 -6.18
CA ILE A 794 -32.50 32.34 -5.28
C ILE A 794 -33.03 33.78 -5.29
N GLN A 795 -33.46 34.32 -6.44
CA GLN A 795 -33.95 35.69 -6.53
C GLN A 795 -35.23 35.94 -5.72
N GLU A 796 -35.96 34.89 -5.30
CA GLU A 796 -37.08 35.00 -4.37
C GLU A 796 -36.64 35.23 -2.92
N TRP A 797 -35.38 35.00 -2.59
CA TRP A 797 -34.84 35.23 -1.25
C TRP A 797 -34.58 36.72 -1.02
N GLU A 798 -34.59 37.13 0.24
CA GLU A 798 -34.27 38.49 0.66
C GLU A 798 -32.80 38.65 1.08
N TRP A 799 -32.13 37.54 1.40
CA TRP A 799 -30.69 37.52 1.67
C TRP A 799 -30.02 36.20 1.26
N ILE A 800 -28.70 36.26 0.99
CA ILE A 800 -27.84 35.10 0.71
C ILE A 800 -26.51 35.19 1.48
N PRO A 801 -25.80 34.06 1.71
CA PRO A 801 -24.42 34.08 2.19
C PRO A 801 -23.50 34.87 1.23
N PHE A 802 -22.57 35.65 1.79
CA PHE A 802 -21.52 36.28 0.99
C PHE A 802 -20.42 35.26 0.69
N THR A 803 -20.55 34.58 -0.45
CA THR A 803 -19.64 33.51 -0.86
C THR A 803 -18.37 34.05 -1.52
N GLU A 804 -17.23 33.43 -1.20
CA GLU A 804 -15.96 33.66 -1.88
C GLU A 804 -15.61 32.43 -2.74
N LYS A 805 -14.61 32.59 -3.62
CA LYS A 805 -14.16 31.50 -4.51
C LYS A 805 -13.76 30.24 -3.75
N ASP A 806 -13.32 30.42 -2.50
CA ASP A 806 -12.76 29.38 -1.66
C ASP A 806 -13.64 29.05 -0.46
N ARG A 807 -14.82 29.63 -0.26
CA ARG A 807 -15.70 29.30 0.88
C ARG A 807 -17.13 29.76 0.68
N MET A 808 -18.09 28.99 1.18
CA MET A 808 -19.49 29.41 1.22
C MET A 808 -19.71 30.56 2.23
N TRP A 809 -19.10 30.47 3.42
CA TRP A 809 -19.30 31.46 4.47
C TRP A 809 -18.03 32.28 4.73
N SER A 810 -18.08 33.56 4.34
CA SER A 810 -17.06 34.53 4.74
C SER A 810 -17.32 35.05 6.14
N THR A 811 -16.28 35.15 6.99
CA THR A 811 -16.42 35.64 8.37
C THR A 811 -15.53 36.84 8.72
N SER A 812 -14.61 37.23 7.82
CA SER A 812 -13.64 38.30 8.06
C SER A 812 -13.86 39.51 7.14
N VAL A 813 -13.83 40.69 7.76
CA VAL A 813 -13.94 42.01 7.11
C VAL A 813 -12.54 42.62 6.81
N LYS A 814 -11.44 41.96 7.22
CA LYS A 814 -10.08 42.55 7.26
C LYS A 814 -9.33 42.62 5.91
N LYS A 815 -9.73 41.89 4.87
CA LYS A 815 -9.02 41.88 3.57
C LYS A 815 -9.76 42.73 2.52
N ASN A 816 -9.14 43.85 2.13
CA ASN A 816 -9.33 44.68 0.93
C ASN A 816 -10.77 44.84 0.39
N GLY A 817 -11.49 45.88 0.83
CA GLY A 817 -12.69 46.41 0.15
C GLY A 817 -14.03 46.26 0.90
N LYS A 818 -14.05 45.58 2.05
CA LYS A 818 -15.30 45.28 2.80
C LYS A 818 -15.75 46.39 3.78
N LYS A 819 -15.42 47.66 3.51
CA LYS A 819 -15.88 48.81 4.34
C LYS A 819 -17.40 49.01 4.35
N ALA A 820 -18.13 48.34 3.47
CA ALA A 820 -19.56 48.50 3.27
C ALA A 820 -20.47 47.53 4.07
N PHE A 821 -19.90 46.61 4.86
CA PHE A 821 -20.72 45.71 5.70
C PHE A 821 -20.98 46.31 7.08
N VAL A 822 -22.25 46.33 7.47
CA VAL A 822 -22.72 46.77 8.79
C VAL A 822 -22.87 45.54 9.68
N ARG A 823 -22.43 45.64 10.94
CA ARG A 823 -22.55 44.55 11.90
C ARG A 823 -23.81 44.72 12.75
N TRP A 824 -24.53 43.62 12.94
CA TRP A 824 -25.56 43.51 13.96
C TRP A 824 -25.27 42.33 14.92
N PRO A 825 -25.47 42.48 16.24
CA PRO A 825 -25.57 43.77 16.93
C PRO A 825 -24.29 44.59 16.73
N HIS A 826 -24.38 45.90 16.94
CA HIS A 826 -23.21 46.77 16.84
C HIS A 826 -22.15 46.31 17.84
N CYS A 827 -20.91 46.07 17.38
CA CYS A 827 -19.82 45.64 18.23
C CYS A 827 -18.56 46.44 17.85
N PRO A 828 -17.97 47.20 18.79
CA PRO A 828 -16.80 48.05 18.52
C PRO A 828 -15.56 47.22 18.15
N ASN A 829 -15.44 46.02 18.71
CA ASN A 829 -14.41 45.06 18.35
C ASN A 829 -14.86 44.27 17.11
N LYS A 830 -14.11 44.36 16.01
CA LYS A 830 -14.37 43.61 14.75
C LYS A 830 -14.08 42.11 14.91
N THR A 831 -14.83 41.43 15.77
CA THR A 831 -14.77 39.97 15.92
C THR A 831 -15.40 39.29 14.70
N PRO A 832 -14.94 38.10 14.29
CA PRO A 832 -15.49 37.39 13.14
C PRO A 832 -16.98 37.05 13.34
N ALA A 833 -17.80 37.25 12.32
CA ALA A 833 -19.20 36.83 12.24
C ALA A 833 -19.56 36.57 10.77
N PRO A 834 -20.60 35.79 10.44
CA PRO A 834 -20.97 35.47 9.07
C PRO A 834 -21.32 36.73 8.27
N LEU A 835 -20.93 36.78 7.00
CA LEU A 835 -21.30 37.86 6.07
C LEU A 835 -22.47 37.40 5.18
N ILE A 836 -23.50 38.24 5.08
CA ILE A 836 -24.65 38.05 4.19
C ILE A 836 -24.84 39.25 3.26
N LEU A 837 -25.37 39.01 2.07
CA LEU A 837 -25.87 40.06 1.17
C LEU A 837 -27.38 40.11 1.27
N LEU A 838 -27.91 41.32 1.47
CA LEU A 838 -29.33 41.59 1.31
C LEU A 838 -29.63 41.91 -0.15
N LYS A 839 -30.87 41.71 -0.55
CA LYS A 839 -31.37 42.07 -1.88
C LYS A 839 -31.25 43.59 -2.10
N PRO A 840 -31.11 44.08 -3.35
CA PRO A 840 -31.08 45.52 -3.60
C PRO A 840 -32.29 46.22 -2.97
N ASN A 841 -32.04 47.31 -2.25
CA ASN A 841 -33.04 48.13 -1.55
C ASN A 841 -33.76 47.44 -0.37
N ALA A 842 -33.40 46.20 0.00
CA ALA A 842 -33.91 45.59 1.22
C ALA A 842 -33.44 46.39 2.45
N THR A 843 -34.32 46.50 3.44
CA THR A 843 -34.02 47.15 4.73
C THR A 843 -34.21 46.12 5.84
N PRO A 844 -33.15 45.72 6.54
CA PRO A 844 -33.29 44.75 7.62
C PRO A 844 -34.03 45.39 8.80
N THR A 845 -34.89 44.60 9.45
CA THR A 845 -35.52 45.01 10.71
C THR A 845 -34.59 44.60 11.85
N LEU A 846 -34.14 45.58 12.64
CA LEU A 846 -33.14 45.38 13.70
C LEU A 846 -33.72 45.51 15.12
N ASP A 847 -35.00 45.83 15.24
CA ASP A 847 -35.67 46.02 16.51
C ASP A 847 -35.73 44.69 17.27
N VAL A 848 -35.26 44.73 18.51
CA VAL A 848 -35.31 43.59 19.43
C VAL A 848 -36.68 43.64 20.10
N LEU A 849 -37.62 42.81 19.66
CA LEU A 849 -38.77 42.47 20.52
C LEU A 849 -38.20 41.83 21.79
N GLU A 850 -38.68 42.24 22.97
CA GLU A 850 -38.45 41.49 24.20
C GLU A 850 -39.02 40.08 23.99
N TRP A 851 -38.15 39.12 23.71
CA TRP A 851 -38.56 37.72 23.65
C TRP A 851 -38.83 37.25 25.08
N PRO A 852 -39.94 36.52 25.35
CA PRO A 852 -40.00 35.70 26.54
C PRO A 852 -38.78 34.79 26.51
N GLN A 853 -38.01 34.73 27.61
CA GLN A 853 -36.90 33.80 27.73
C GLN A 853 -37.38 32.42 27.28
N ARG A 854 -36.78 31.87 26.22
CA ARG A 854 -37.02 30.48 25.84
C ARG A 854 -36.60 29.64 27.05
N VAL A 855 -37.60 29.10 27.76
CA VAL A 855 -37.41 28.10 28.80
C VAL A 855 -36.58 27.00 28.17
N ARG A 856 -35.42 26.69 28.76
CA ARG A 856 -34.61 25.54 28.35
C ARG A 856 -35.53 24.33 28.35
N HIS A 857 -35.56 23.59 27.25
CA HIS A 857 -36.33 22.35 27.18
C HIS A 857 -35.79 21.40 28.27
N PRO A 858 -36.62 20.83 29.16
CA PRO A 858 -36.16 20.00 30.29
C PRO A 858 -35.41 18.70 29.90
N LEU A 859 -35.34 18.37 28.61
CA LEU A 859 -34.77 17.11 28.12
C LEU A 859 -33.25 17.17 27.89
N ALA A 860 -32.58 18.26 28.30
CA ALA A 860 -31.12 18.39 28.18
C ALA A 860 -30.37 18.09 29.48
N GLU A 861 -31.05 17.79 30.59
CA GLU A 861 -30.42 17.48 31.89
C GLU A 861 -30.37 15.98 32.21
N GLU A 862 -30.98 15.09 31.40
CA GLU A 862 -31.00 13.64 31.68
C GLU A 862 -29.85 12.85 31.00
N SER A 863 -28.87 13.49 30.36
CA SER A 863 -27.76 12.78 29.67
C SER A 863 -26.36 13.02 30.25
N GLU A 864 -26.24 13.59 31.46
CA GLU A 864 -24.94 13.79 32.13
C GLU A 864 -24.74 12.88 33.37
N GLU A 865 -25.67 11.99 33.69
CA GLU A 865 -25.51 10.96 34.74
C GLU A 865 -25.43 9.54 34.14
N GLU A 866 -24.38 9.24 33.37
CA GLU A 866 -23.90 7.85 33.17
C GLU A 866 -22.56 7.86 32.41
N SER A 867 -21.49 8.24 33.11
CA SER A 867 -20.12 7.80 32.78
C SER A 867 -19.18 8.01 33.98
N ASP A 868 -19.17 7.04 34.88
CA ASP A 868 -17.98 6.64 35.67
C ASP A 868 -17.48 5.29 35.12
#